data_AF-A0A6I6F8Z3-F1
#
_entry.id   AF-A0A6I6F8Z3-F1
#
_cell.length_a   1.000
_cell.length_b   1.000
_cell.length_c   1.000
_cell.angle_alpha   90.00
_cell.angle_beta   90.00
_cell.angle_gamma   90.00
#
_symmetry.space_group_name_H-M   'P 1'
#
loop_
_entity.id
_entity.type
_entity.pdbx_description
1 polymer ?
#
loop_
_entity_poly.entity_id
_entity_poly.type
_entity_poly.pdbx_seq_one_letter_code
_entity_poly.pdbx_strand_id
1 'polypeptide(L)'
;MPANTTAASTKKKGRRARLLVIALVLALVAGVGYGAYWSVSTVRAPFPQTTGSLKLDGLSAPVDVKRDDYGIPQIYASTDEDLFRAQGYVQAQDRFWEMDVRRHMTAGRLSEMFGKDQVETDAFLRTMGWHRVAQEEYDKLLSPETKKNLQAYAEGVNAYLKGKEGSDISVEYAALAFENDYKIEPWTPVDSVAWLKAMAWDLRGNMQEEIDRSLMTARLSDKQIKDLYPAYPYDLHRPIVGKGGVDRATGKFDPSAEGSTRDGDSDSGSDGGQGSGSGQTQNQGSGTGQNQGGGTGQGTGTGGQGDGTAQGATEGLQSQLSALSASLEKVPALLGPNGNGIGSNSWVVSGKYTTTGKPLLANDPHLAPQLPSLWYQMGLHCRTVSDKCRYDVSGYTFSGMPGVVIGHNQDIAWGFTNLGADVSDLYLEKVTDSGYLYAGKERPFVTREEVIKVAGGASRPITVRTTNNGPLISDRSNELEKVGDEAPVDALAPDRGDGYAVALRWTALDPGRSMDAVFKLNRATDFKQFREAARDFDVPSQNLIYADAKGAEGNIGYQAPGRIPVRQKGHDGTMPAPGWDPKYTWEKKFVPFDELPYEENPKSGYIVTANQAVIDPDTYPHDLTQDWGYGSRSQRINDLIESKTKDGAKVSTEDMRTMQMDNSSEIAKLLTPYLLKIDVSDPHVREAQKLLEGWNYTQDADSGAAAYFNGVWRNVLKLAFGNKLPKELRVKGECLNVRPADPTGPVEEQDRLVRECGQRDAETAQPDGGDRWYEVVRRILEDEKNEWWKSASSRTYDKGTVTRDELLERAMVDARWELTSKLGKDVNSWSWGRLHQLTLKNQTLGTAGPGAVQWLLNRGPWNLSGGEAAVNATGWNAAGGYGVVWVPSMRMVVNVGDWDKSRWINLTGASGHAYNAHYTDQTDKWAKGELLDWAYGKRTVDAKTVDTLVLTP
;
A
#
# COMPACT_ATOMS: atom_id res chain seq x y z
N MET A 1 -75.00 19.47 73.59
CA MET A 1 -73.54 19.72 73.65
C MET A 1 -72.89 18.42 74.12
N PRO A 2 -71.75 17.95 73.56
CA PRO A 2 -70.63 18.73 73.02
C PRO A 2 -70.47 18.67 71.49
N ALA A 3 -69.44 19.36 71.03
CA ALA A 3 -69.25 19.98 69.73
C ALA A 3 -68.76 19.06 68.59
N ASN A 4 -69.09 19.48 67.37
CA ASN A 4 -68.59 19.00 66.08
C ASN A 4 -67.06 18.88 66.03
N THR A 5 -66.56 17.72 65.63
CA THR A 5 -65.21 17.55 65.06
C THR A 5 -65.32 17.10 63.60
N THR A 6 -65.17 18.05 62.67
CA THR A 6 -64.95 17.78 61.25
C THR A 6 -63.51 17.37 61.00
N ALA A 7 -63.31 16.19 60.41
CA ALA A 7 -62.01 15.66 60.01
C ALA A 7 -61.37 16.47 58.86
N ALA A 8 -60.07 16.73 58.95
CA ALA A 8 -59.29 17.45 57.94
C ALA A 8 -59.01 16.58 56.69
N SER A 9 -59.26 17.15 55.52
CA SER A 9 -59.01 16.54 54.20
C SER A 9 -57.50 16.35 53.92
N THR A 10 -57.03 15.10 53.89
CA THR A 10 -55.66 14.67 53.51
C THR A 10 -55.47 14.40 52.01
N LYS A 11 -56.23 15.03 51.11
CA LYS A 11 -56.18 14.74 49.65
C LYS A 11 -55.48 15.76 48.74
N LYS A 12 -54.64 16.69 49.25
CA LYS A 12 -53.97 17.72 48.39
C LYS A 12 -52.47 17.53 48.13
N LYS A 13 -51.71 16.78 48.95
CA LYS A 13 -50.24 16.64 48.76
C LYS A 13 -49.84 15.69 47.61
N GLY A 14 -50.58 14.59 47.40
CA GLY A 14 -50.28 13.62 46.34
C GLY A 14 -50.50 14.14 44.91
N ARG A 15 -51.48 15.04 44.69
CA ARG A 15 -51.81 15.57 43.36
C ARG A 15 -50.74 16.54 42.83
N ARG A 16 -50.14 17.35 43.70
CA ARG A 16 -49.03 18.27 43.32
C ARG A 16 -47.74 17.51 43.01
N ALA A 17 -47.40 16.50 43.80
CA ALA A 17 -46.24 15.65 43.53
C ALA A 17 -46.40 14.87 42.21
N ARG A 18 -47.60 14.32 41.93
CA ARG A 18 -47.89 13.68 40.63
C ARG A 18 -47.77 14.63 39.44
N LEU A 19 -48.27 15.86 39.55
CA LEU A 19 -48.16 16.86 38.49
C LEU A 19 -46.71 17.27 38.24
N LEU A 20 -45.89 17.40 39.28
CA LEU A 20 -44.46 17.68 39.13
C LEU A 20 -43.70 16.54 38.45
N VAL A 21 -43.98 15.29 38.81
CA VAL A 21 -43.39 14.11 38.15
C VAL A 21 -43.83 14.02 36.68
N ILE A 22 -45.11 14.25 36.40
CA ILE A 22 -45.62 14.27 35.01
C ILE A 22 -44.96 15.40 34.20
N ALA A 23 -44.81 16.59 34.77
CA ALA A 23 -44.13 17.70 34.11
C ALA A 23 -42.65 17.41 33.85
N LEU A 24 -41.95 16.78 34.80
CA LEU A 24 -40.56 16.33 34.64
C LEU A 24 -40.43 15.25 33.56
N VAL A 25 -41.33 14.27 33.53
CA VAL A 25 -41.36 13.23 32.49
C VAL A 25 -41.66 13.85 31.13
N LEU A 26 -42.63 14.77 31.03
CA LEU A 26 -42.93 15.46 29.77
C LEU A 26 -41.78 16.36 29.31
N ALA A 27 -41.09 17.06 30.22
CA ALA A 27 -39.91 17.84 29.90
C ALA A 27 -38.73 16.95 29.46
N LEU A 28 -38.57 15.78 30.07
CA LEU A 28 -37.56 14.80 29.70
C LEU A 28 -37.88 14.16 28.34
N VAL A 29 -39.14 13.80 28.08
CA VAL A 29 -39.61 13.29 26.79
C VAL A 29 -39.50 14.36 25.70
N ALA A 30 -39.84 15.63 26.01
CA ALA A 30 -39.67 16.74 25.09
C ALA A 30 -38.19 17.05 24.84
N GLY A 31 -37.33 16.99 25.86
CA GLY A 31 -35.89 17.16 25.73
C GLY A 31 -35.23 16.04 24.93
N VAL A 32 -35.61 14.79 25.17
CA VAL A 32 -35.17 13.62 24.39
C VAL A 32 -35.72 13.68 22.96
N GLY A 33 -36.98 14.06 22.78
CA GLY A 33 -37.60 14.21 21.46
C GLY A 33 -36.97 15.33 20.63
N TYR A 34 -36.70 16.48 21.26
CA TYR A 34 -36.01 17.61 20.64
C TYR A 34 -34.55 17.27 20.33
N GLY A 35 -33.84 16.62 21.27
CA GLY A 35 -32.48 16.14 21.07
C GLY A 35 -32.39 15.12 19.92
N ALA A 36 -33.31 14.15 19.86
CA ALA A 36 -33.37 13.17 18.79
C ALA A 36 -33.70 13.81 17.43
N TYR A 37 -34.66 14.74 17.39
CA TYR A 37 -34.99 15.50 16.18
C TYR A 37 -33.79 16.32 15.69
N TRP A 38 -33.13 17.05 16.59
CA TRP A 38 -31.96 17.86 16.26
C TRP A 38 -30.80 16.99 15.76
N SER A 39 -30.49 15.88 16.44
CA SER A 39 -29.45 14.94 16.00
C SER A 39 -29.75 14.33 14.63
N VAL A 40 -30.99 13.88 14.38
CA VAL A 40 -31.39 13.33 13.07
C VAL A 40 -31.34 14.40 11.99
N SER A 41 -31.80 15.61 12.29
CA SER A 41 -31.77 16.73 11.35
C SER A 41 -30.33 17.13 11.00
N THR A 42 -29.44 17.24 11.97
CA THR A 42 -28.02 17.59 11.77
C THR A 42 -27.29 16.51 10.99
N VAL A 43 -27.55 15.23 11.26
CA VAL A 43 -26.93 14.11 10.53
C VAL A 43 -27.42 14.01 9.09
N ARG A 44 -28.68 14.35 8.82
CA ARG A 44 -29.28 14.25 7.47
C ARG A 44 -29.12 15.53 6.62
N ALA A 45 -28.89 16.68 7.25
CA ALA A 45 -28.66 17.94 6.54
C ALA A 45 -27.59 17.85 5.43
N PRO A 46 -26.43 17.18 5.64
CA PRO A 46 -25.40 17.08 4.60
C PRO A 46 -25.68 16.02 3.52
N PHE A 47 -26.79 15.28 3.58
CA PHE A 47 -27.05 14.20 2.62
C PHE A 47 -27.23 14.74 1.19
N PRO A 48 -26.76 13.99 0.17
CA PRO A 48 -26.88 14.39 -1.22
C PRO A 48 -28.33 14.55 -1.65
N GLN A 49 -28.62 15.62 -2.41
CA GLN A 49 -29.83 15.71 -3.20
C GLN A 49 -29.64 14.89 -4.49
N THR A 50 -30.33 13.75 -4.58
CA THR A 50 -30.19 12.80 -5.68
C THR A 50 -31.31 12.88 -6.72
N THR A 51 -32.36 13.68 -6.46
CA THR A 51 -33.53 13.82 -7.33
C THR A 51 -33.86 15.27 -7.66
N GLY A 52 -34.65 15.47 -8.73
CA GLY A 52 -35.19 16.77 -9.11
C GLY A 52 -34.27 17.53 -10.07
N SER A 53 -34.27 18.85 -9.98
CA SER A 53 -33.45 19.72 -10.84
C SER A 53 -32.72 20.76 -9.99
N LEU A 54 -31.44 20.99 -10.29
CA LEU A 54 -30.61 22.01 -9.64
C LEU A 54 -29.89 22.86 -10.68
N LYS A 55 -29.74 24.15 -10.39
CA LYS A 55 -28.94 25.04 -11.22
C LYS A 55 -27.46 24.86 -10.90
N LEU A 56 -26.64 24.64 -11.93
CA LEU A 56 -25.19 24.60 -11.85
C LEU A 56 -24.61 25.60 -12.86
N ASP A 57 -24.24 26.78 -12.35
CA ASP A 57 -23.67 27.86 -13.16
C ASP A 57 -22.45 27.35 -13.96
N GLY A 58 -22.36 27.76 -15.23
CA GLY A 58 -21.25 27.42 -16.12
C GLY A 58 -21.51 26.23 -17.05
N LEU A 59 -22.56 25.45 -16.83
CA LEU A 59 -22.98 24.40 -17.77
C LEU A 59 -23.40 25.00 -19.11
N SER A 60 -23.03 24.34 -20.22
CA SER A 60 -23.48 24.72 -21.56
C SER A 60 -24.81 24.06 -21.95
N ALA A 61 -25.12 22.91 -21.35
CA ALA A 61 -26.35 22.16 -21.55
C ALA A 61 -26.74 21.37 -20.28
N PRO A 62 -27.99 20.87 -20.18
CA PRO A 62 -28.40 20.03 -19.06
C PRO A 62 -27.63 18.71 -18.96
N VAL A 63 -27.23 18.36 -17.73
CA VAL A 63 -26.56 17.10 -17.39
C VAL A 63 -27.50 16.23 -16.57
N ASP A 64 -27.65 14.95 -16.93
CA ASP A 64 -28.42 14.00 -16.12
C ASP A 64 -27.47 13.23 -15.21
N VAL A 65 -27.77 13.16 -13.92
CA VAL A 65 -27.08 12.31 -12.95
C VAL A 65 -28.06 11.24 -12.50
N LYS A 66 -27.84 10.01 -12.94
CA LYS A 66 -28.68 8.85 -12.63
C LYS A 66 -28.00 7.97 -11.60
N ARG A 67 -28.71 7.54 -10.57
CA ARG A 67 -28.18 6.63 -9.55
C ARG A 67 -28.97 5.34 -9.47
N ASP A 68 -28.27 4.24 -9.28
CA ASP A 68 -28.87 2.94 -9.00
C ASP A 68 -29.22 2.76 -7.50
N ASP A 69 -29.67 1.57 -7.13
CA ASP A 69 -30.06 1.21 -5.76
C ASP A 69 -28.89 1.15 -4.76
N TYR A 70 -27.64 1.25 -5.21
CA TYR A 70 -26.43 1.38 -4.38
C TYR A 70 -25.85 2.80 -4.43
N GLY A 71 -26.57 3.75 -5.02
CA GLY A 71 -26.18 5.15 -5.09
C GLY A 71 -25.08 5.46 -6.10
N ILE A 72 -24.77 4.55 -7.04
CA ILE A 72 -23.67 4.73 -8.01
C ILE A 72 -24.10 5.69 -9.12
N PRO A 73 -23.44 6.85 -9.28
CA PRO A 73 -23.84 7.83 -10.29
C PRO A 73 -23.34 7.47 -11.70
N GLN A 74 -24.22 7.70 -12.67
CA GLN A 74 -23.99 7.66 -14.10
C GLN A 74 -24.31 9.06 -14.65
N ILE A 75 -23.30 9.81 -15.08
CA ILE A 75 -23.40 11.21 -15.51
C ILE A 75 -23.49 11.30 -17.03
N TYR A 76 -24.52 11.97 -17.56
CA TYR A 76 -24.74 12.15 -18.99
C TYR A 76 -24.65 13.62 -19.41
N ALA A 77 -23.62 13.99 -20.17
CA ALA A 77 -23.38 15.37 -20.61
C ALA A 77 -23.15 15.48 -22.13
N SER A 78 -23.11 16.72 -22.64
CA SER A 78 -22.95 17.01 -24.08
C SER A 78 -21.56 17.57 -24.44
N THR A 79 -20.74 17.90 -23.45
CA THR A 79 -19.35 18.40 -23.60
C THR A 79 -18.47 17.81 -22.51
N ASP A 80 -17.16 17.72 -22.76
CA ASP A 80 -16.19 17.29 -21.75
C ASP A 80 -16.26 18.18 -20.49
N GLU A 81 -16.38 19.50 -20.67
CA GLU A 81 -16.47 20.47 -19.57
C GLU A 81 -17.70 20.24 -18.68
N ASP A 82 -18.88 20.05 -19.28
CA ASP A 82 -20.11 19.82 -18.53
C ASP A 82 -20.03 18.48 -17.78
N LEU A 83 -19.39 17.47 -18.39
CA LEU A 83 -19.18 16.15 -17.79
C LEU A 83 -18.29 16.24 -16.54
N PHE A 84 -17.11 16.86 -16.65
CA PHE A 84 -16.18 16.97 -15.53
C PHE A 84 -16.65 17.96 -14.46
N ARG A 85 -17.36 19.04 -14.84
CA ARG A 85 -17.99 19.93 -13.87
C ARG A 85 -19.07 19.22 -13.06
N ALA A 86 -19.89 18.40 -13.71
CA ALA A 86 -20.87 17.58 -13.00
C ALA A 86 -20.19 16.51 -12.13
N GLN A 87 -19.10 15.88 -12.60
CA GLN A 87 -18.31 14.95 -11.79
C GLN A 87 -17.84 15.59 -10.48
N GLY A 88 -17.22 16.77 -10.56
CA GLY A 88 -16.74 17.49 -9.38
C GLY A 88 -17.86 17.86 -8.41
N TYR A 89 -19.00 18.31 -8.94
CA TYR A 89 -20.17 18.62 -8.12
C TYR A 89 -20.70 17.38 -7.38
N VAL A 90 -20.86 16.27 -8.09
CA VAL A 90 -21.39 15.00 -7.54
C VAL A 90 -20.45 14.40 -6.51
N GLN A 91 -19.14 14.34 -6.79
CA GLN A 91 -18.17 13.82 -5.82
C GLN A 91 -18.10 14.69 -4.56
N ALA A 92 -18.16 16.02 -4.68
CA ALA A 92 -18.22 16.91 -3.52
C ALA A 92 -19.51 16.70 -2.71
N GLN A 93 -20.63 16.51 -3.39
CA GLN A 93 -21.91 16.18 -2.74
C GLN A 93 -21.83 14.90 -1.88
N ASP A 94 -21.16 13.88 -2.40
CA ASP A 94 -21.13 12.57 -1.74
C ASP A 94 -20.00 12.44 -0.71
N ARG A 95 -18.86 13.14 -0.89
CA ARG A 95 -17.58 12.84 -0.21
C ARG A 95 -16.67 14.06 0.06
N PHE A 96 -17.18 15.29 0.11
CA PHE A 96 -16.28 16.47 0.24
C PHE A 96 -15.37 16.47 1.47
N TRP A 97 -15.80 15.98 2.64
CA TRP A 97 -14.92 15.88 3.81
C TRP A 97 -13.68 15.02 3.52
N GLU A 98 -13.86 13.85 2.90
CA GLU A 98 -12.77 12.98 2.46
C GLU A 98 -11.82 13.71 1.49
N MET A 99 -12.38 14.46 0.54
CA MET A 99 -11.61 15.25 -0.43
C MET A 99 -10.79 16.35 0.27
N ASP A 100 -11.39 17.07 1.21
CA ASP A 100 -10.78 18.19 1.89
C ASP A 100 -9.61 17.75 2.78
N VAL A 101 -9.80 16.69 3.56
CA VAL A 101 -8.73 16.09 4.37
C VAL A 101 -7.57 15.62 3.49
N ARG A 102 -7.86 14.99 2.35
CA ARG A 102 -6.83 14.53 1.41
C ARG A 102 -6.03 15.66 0.80
N ARG A 103 -6.66 16.76 0.36
CA ARG A 103 -5.89 17.91 -0.15
C ARG A 103 -4.97 18.50 0.92
N HIS A 104 -5.44 18.59 2.18
CA HIS A 104 -4.62 19.11 3.28
C HIS A 104 -3.43 18.19 3.57
N MET A 105 -3.64 16.88 3.54
CA MET A 105 -2.54 15.93 3.65
C MET A 105 -1.54 16.09 2.51
N THR A 106 -1.96 16.07 1.23
CA THR A 106 -1.04 16.20 0.09
C THR A 106 -0.33 17.56 0.02
N ALA A 107 -0.90 18.59 0.65
CA ALA A 107 -0.31 19.92 0.78
C ALA A 107 0.54 20.11 2.04
N GLY A 108 0.58 19.14 2.97
CA GLY A 108 1.20 19.31 4.29
C GLY A 108 0.56 20.48 5.05
N ARG A 109 -0.75 20.39 5.26
CA ARG A 109 -1.61 21.38 5.93
C ARG A 109 -2.62 20.75 6.90
N LEU A 110 -2.44 19.48 7.30
CA LEU A 110 -3.34 18.83 8.26
C LEU A 110 -3.41 19.55 9.61
N SER A 111 -2.36 20.25 10.05
CA SER A 111 -2.36 21.03 11.29
C SER A 111 -3.28 22.25 11.23
N GLU A 112 -3.68 22.68 10.04
CA GLU A 112 -4.70 23.71 9.86
C GLU A 112 -6.11 23.19 10.19
N MET A 113 -6.31 21.87 10.10
CA MET A 113 -7.58 21.22 10.48
C MET A 113 -7.51 20.66 11.90
N PHE A 114 -6.46 19.89 12.23
CA PHE A 114 -6.41 19.08 13.46
C PHE A 114 -5.40 19.59 14.50
N GLY A 115 -4.78 20.76 14.26
CA GLY A 115 -3.92 21.43 15.22
C GLY A 115 -2.53 20.80 15.37
N LYS A 116 -1.93 21.03 16.55
CA LYS A 116 -0.49 20.84 16.79
C LYS A 116 0.03 19.41 16.57
N ASP A 117 -0.83 18.39 16.74
CA ASP A 117 -0.41 16.99 16.66
C ASP A 117 -0.03 16.57 15.23
N GLN A 118 -0.43 17.37 14.22
CA GLN A 118 -0.11 17.13 12.80
C GLN A 118 1.09 17.92 12.28
N VAL A 119 1.71 18.76 13.11
CA VAL A 119 2.76 19.69 12.64
C VAL A 119 3.99 18.96 12.10
N GLU A 120 4.39 17.85 12.70
CA GLU A 120 5.54 17.07 12.21
C GLU A 120 5.22 16.37 10.88
N THR A 121 4.01 15.85 10.74
CA THR A 121 3.51 15.27 9.48
C THR A 121 3.52 16.33 8.37
N ASP A 122 2.99 17.52 8.65
CA ASP A 122 2.98 18.63 7.70
C ASP A 122 4.39 19.08 7.35
N ALA A 123 5.28 19.19 8.32
CA ALA A 123 6.67 19.56 8.09
C ALA A 123 7.39 18.54 7.20
N PHE A 124 7.15 17.24 7.40
CA PHE A 124 7.68 16.19 6.53
C PHE A 124 7.16 16.30 5.10
N LEU A 125 5.84 16.45 4.92
CA LEU A 125 5.20 16.57 3.60
C LEU A 125 5.59 17.87 2.88
N ARG A 126 5.84 18.96 3.61
CA ARG A 126 6.37 20.24 3.08
C ARG A 126 7.84 20.16 2.69
N THR A 127 8.64 19.37 3.41
CA THR A 127 10.02 19.03 3.00
C THR A 127 10.02 18.33 1.65
N MET A 128 9.13 17.34 1.47
CA MET A 128 8.95 16.66 0.19
C MET A 128 8.38 17.58 -0.91
N GLY A 129 7.47 18.47 -0.54
CA GLY A 129 6.92 19.48 -1.43
C GLY A 129 5.98 18.92 -2.51
N TRP A 130 5.18 17.91 -2.20
CA TRP A 130 4.28 17.24 -3.17
C TRP A 130 3.37 18.21 -3.91
N HIS A 131 2.65 19.08 -3.19
CA HIS A 131 1.79 20.09 -3.79
C HIS A 131 2.56 21.07 -4.69
N ARG A 132 3.80 21.45 -4.32
CA ARG A 132 4.65 22.29 -5.17
C ARG A 132 5.00 21.57 -6.47
N VAL A 133 5.37 20.30 -6.41
CA VAL A 133 5.65 19.50 -7.62
C VAL A 133 4.41 19.38 -8.49
N ALA A 134 3.24 19.10 -7.90
CA ALA A 134 1.96 19.06 -8.61
C ALA A 134 1.59 20.39 -9.28
N GLN A 135 1.87 21.52 -8.62
CA GLN A 135 1.74 22.85 -9.21
C GLN A 135 2.64 23.01 -10.44
N GLU A 136 3.89 22.56 -10.36
CA GLU A 136 4.82 22.63 -11.50
C GLU A 136 4.39 21.72 -12.66
N GLU A 137 3.85 20.55 -12.38
CA GLU A 137 3.23 19.67 -13.39
C GLU A 137 2.08 20.38 -14.08
N TYR A 138 1.15 20.94 -13.29
CA TYR A 138 0.02 21.68 -13.81
C TYR A 138 0.43 22.91 -14.62
N ASP A 139 1.41 23.68 -14.19
CA ASP A 139 1.80 24.91 -14.87
C ASP A 139 2.60 24.63 -16.14
N LYS A 140 3.54 23.68 -16.09
CA LYS A 140 4.60 23.55 -17.11
C LYS A 140 4.45 22.33 -18.02
N LEU A 141 3.83 21.23 -17.58
CA LEU A 141 3.89 19.94 -18.28
C LEU A 141 2.54 19.42 -18.79
N LEU A 142 1.49 19.53 -17.98
CA LEU A 142 0.19 18.95 -18.33
C LEU A 142 -0.39 19.58 -19.60
N SER A 143 -1.03 18.74 -20.42
CA SER A 143 -1.59 19.19 -21.70
C SER A 143 -2.73 20.21 -21.49
N PRO A 144 -2.97 21.13 -22.46
CA PRO A 144 -4.09 22.08 -22.37
C PRO A 144 -5.44 21.39 -22.16
N GLU A 145 -5.61 20.20 -22.74
CA GLU A 145 -6.80 19.38 -22.59
C GLU A 145 -6.99 18.90 -21.14
N THR A 146 -5.95 18.33 -20.54
CA THR A 146 -5.96 17.90 -19.13
C THR A 146 -6.25 19.07 -18.20
N LYS A 147 -5.60 20.23 -18.40
CA LYS A 147 -5.85 21.44 -17.59
C LYS A 147 -7.31 21.89 -17.68
N LYS A 148 -7.89 21.85 -18.88
CA LYS A 148 -9.30 22.20 -19.12
C LYS A 148 -10.25 21.30 -18.34
N ASN A 149 -10.02 19.98 -18.33
CA ASN A 149 -10.85 19.03 -17.59
C ASN A 149 -10.70 19.20 -16.07
N LEU A 150 -9.47 19.40 -15.58
CA LEU A 150 -9.21 19.67 -14.16
C LEU A 150 -9.87 20.97 -13.69
N GLN A 151 -9.83 22.01 -14.51
CA GLN A 151 -10.48 23.29 -14.24
C GLN A 151 -12.01 23.13 -14.15
N ALA A 152 -12.62 22.44 -15.12
CA ALA A 152 -14.05 22.16 -15.09
C ALA A 152 -14.46 21.36 -13.84
N TYR A 153 -13.67 20.34 -13.47
CA TYR A 153 -13.87 19.57 -12.25
C TYR A 153 -13.82 20.46 -11.00
N ALA A 154 -12.79 21.30 -10.86
CA ALA A 154 -12.65 22.22 -9.74
C ALA A 154 -13.80 23.22 -9.64
N GLU A 155 -14.28 23.75 -10.77
CA GLU A 155 -15.48 24.60 -10.82
C GLU A 155 -16.72 23.88 -10.30
N GLY A 156 -16.88 22.60 -10.63
CA GLY A 156 -17.96 21.75 -10.14
C GLY A 156 -17.95 21.59 -8.63
N VAL A 157 -16.79 21.25 -8.07
CA VAL A 157 -16.58 21.17 -6.62
C VAL A 157 -16.92 22.52 -5.96
N ASN A 158 -16.40 23.62 -6.48
CA ASN A 158 -16.63 24.95 -5.92
C ASN A 158 -18.08 25.40 -6.02
N ALA A 159 -18.80 25.00 -7.07
CA ALA A 159 -20.22 25.27 -7.20
C ALA A 159 -21.06 24.54 -6.13
N TYR A 160 -20.65 23.35 -5.71
CA TYR A 160 -21.28 22.65 -4.59
C TYR A 160 -21.06 23.39 -3.25
N LEU A 161 -19.85 23.93 -3.03
CA LEU A 161 -19.47 24.64 -1.81
C LEU A 161 -20.11 26.04 -1.68
N LYS A 162 -20.47 26.66 -2.80
CA LYS A 162 -20.96 28.05 -2.83
C LYS A 162 -22.19 28.25 -1.93
N GLY A 163 -22.04 29.12 -0.93
CA GLY A 163 -23.12 29.51 -0.03
C GLY A 163 -23.46 28.49 1.06
N LYS A 164 -22.61 27.48 1.27
CA LYS A 164 -22.74 26.48 2.34
C LYS A 164 -21.78 26.74 3.49
N GLU A 165 -22.23 26.50 4.70
CA GLU A 165 -21.36 26.36 5.87
C GLU A 165 -20.92 24.90 6.03
N GLY A 166 -19.88 24.65 6.83
CA GLY A 166 -19.33 23.29 7.00
C GLY A 166 -20.36 22.25 7.45
N SER A 167 -21.29 22.63 8.32
CA SER A 167 -22.38 21.75 8.80
C SER A 167 -23.38 21.34 7.71
N ASP A 168 -23.47 22.11 6.62
CA ASP A 168 -24.30 21.77 5.45
C ASP A 168 -23.58 20.78 4.52
N ILE A 169 -22.29 20.51 4.77
CA ILE A 169 -21.43 19.70 3.92
C ILE A 169 -21.11 18.37 4.56
N SER A 170 -20.78 18.32 5.85
CA SER A 170 -20.52 17.06 6.56
C SER A 170 -20.66 17.22 8.07
N VAL A 171 -21.01 16.14 8.77
CA VAL A 171 -21.11 16.14 10.25
C VAL A 171 -19.75 16.36 10.92
N GLU A 172 -18.67 15.96 10.26
CA GLU A 172 -17.30 16.12 10.72
C GLU A 172 -16.90 17.60 10.83
N TYR A 173 -17.37 18.47 9.93
CA TYR A 173 -17.14 19.92 10.07
C TYR A 173 -17.91 20.51 11.25
N ALA A 174 -19.11 20.01 11.53
CA ALA A 174 -19.85 20.43 12.71
C ALA A 174 -19.11 20.03 13.99
N ALA A 175 -18.46 18.86 14.00
CA ALA A 175 -17.57 18.44 15.09
C ALA A 175 -16.32 19.33 15.18
N LEU A 176 -15.65 19.60 14.05
CA LEU A 176 -14.45 20.41 13.96
C LEU A 176 -14.68 21.85 14.45
N ALA A 177 -15.85 22.42 14.17
CA ALA A 177 -16.24 23.76 14.59
C ALA A 177 -16.34 23.93 16.12
N PHE A 178 -16.40 22.86 16.90
CA PHE A 178 -16.29 22.92 18.36
C PHE A 178 -14.83 23.05 18.83
N GLU A 179 -13.87 22.66 18.00
CA GLU A 179 -12.45 22.65 18.33
C GLU A 179 -11.70 23.86 17.77
N ASN A 180 -12.05 24.33 16.57
CA ASN A 180 -11.39 25.48 15.92
C ASN A 180 -12.30 26.22 14.91
N ASP A 181 -11.76 27.28 14.30
CA ASP A 181 -12.44 28.18 13.36
C ASP A 181 -12.16 27.87 11.87
N TYR A 182 -11.82 26.62 11.56
CA TYR A 182 -11.49 26.18 10.20
C TYR A 182 -12.55 26.60 9.16
N LYS A 183 -12.08 27.09 8.02
CA LYS A 183 -12.91 27.51 6.88
C LYS A 183 -12.50 26.76 5.62
N ILE A 184 -13.51 26.22 4.93
CA ILE A 184 -13.33 25.50 3.69
C ILE A 184 -12.84 26.46 2.60
N GLU A 185 -11.66 26.17 2.06
CA GLU A 185 -11.10 26.90 0.92
C GLU A 185 -11.65 26.37 -0.42
N PRO A 186 -11.68 27.19 -1.48
CA PRO A 186 -12.00 26.70 -2.83
C PRO A 186 -11.05 25.58 -3.28
N TRP A 187 -11.60 24.59 -3.99
CA TRP A 187 -10.85 23.54 -4.67
C TRP A 187 -10.14 24.09 -5.91
N THR A 188 -8.91 23.65 -6.13
CA THR A 188 -8.10 24.03 -7.30
C THR A 188 -7.76 22.80 -8.15
N PRO A 189 -7.42 22.98 -9.44
CA PRO A 189 -6.91 21.89 -10.27
C PRO A 189 -5.73 21.12 -9.67
N VAL A 190 -4.88 21.81 -8.89
CA VAL A 190 -3.65 21.24 -8.32
C VAL A 190 -3.97 20.28 -7.17
N ASP A 191 -5.04 20.52 -6.41
CA ASP A 191 -5.51 19.60 -5.38
C ASP A 191 -5.80 18.21 -5.96
N SER A 192 -6.32 18.15 -7.19
CA SER A 192 -6.56 16.89 -7.92
C SER A 192 -5.27 16.23 -8.41
N VAL A 193 -4.30 17.01 -8.89
CA VAL A 193 -3.02 16.49 -9.40
C VAL A 193 -2.14 15.96 -8.25
N ALA A 194 -2.15 16.63 -7.10
CA ALA A 194 -1.35 16.26 -5.94
C ALA A 194 -1.67 14.86 -5.39
N TRP A 195 -2.87 14.34 -5.64
CA TRP A 195 -3.27 12.99 -5.25
C TRP A 195 -2.35 11.89 -5.80
N LEU A 196 -1.86 12.05 -7.04
CA LEU A 196 -0.96 11.09 -7.65
C LEU A 196 0.38 10.96 -6.90
N LYS A 197 0.81 12.00 -6.18
CA LYS A 197 2.01 11.95 -5.32
C LYS A 197 1.77 11.11 -4.07
N ALA A 198 0.59 11.23 -3.48
CA ALA A 198 0.20 10.44 -2.33
C ALA A 198 0.12 8.94 -2.69
N MET A 199 -0.50 8.61 -3.83
CA MET A 199 -0.50 7.24 -4.34
C MET A 199 0.91 6.73 -4.64
N ALA A 200 1.74 7.56 -5.26
CA ALA A 200 3.11 7.19 -5.58
C ALA A 200 3.94 6.93 -4.32
N TRP A 201 3.68 7.68 -3.24
CA TRP A 201 4.35 7.48 -1.97
C TRP A 201 4.07 6.07 -1.45
N ASP A 202 2.82 5.69 -1.27
CA ASP A 202 2.48 4.38 -0.68
C ASP A 202 2.87 3.19 -1.57
N LEU A 203 3.07 3.42 -2.88
CA LEU A 203 3.41 2.37 -3.85
C LEU A 203 4.90 2.37 -4.24
N ARG A 204 5.75 3.13 -3.54
CA ARG A 204 7.21 3.09 -3.68
C ARG A 204 7.72 1.76 -3.10
N GLY A 205 8.33 0.90 -3.93
CA GLY A 205 8.58 -0.49 -3.54
C GLY A 205 9.62 -0.67 -2.42
N ASN A 206 10.82 -0.12 -2.60
CA ASN A 206 12.03 -0.57 -1.89
C ASN A 206 12.36 0.19 -0.60
N MET A 207 11.89 1.43 -0.41
CA MET A 207 12.41 2.32 0.65
C MET A 207 12.30 1.74 2.07
N GLN A 208 11.20 1.07 2.40
CA GLN A 208 11.05 0.47 3.73
C GLN A 208 12.02 -0.71 3.92
N GLU A 209 12.22 -1.51 2.87
CA GLU A 209 13.15 -2.65 2.89
C GLU A 209 14.62 -2.19 2.95
N GLU A 210 14.95 -1.07 2.31
CA GLU A 210 16.26 -0.42 2.41
C GLU A 210 16.58 0.02 3.86
N ILE A 211 15.59 0.62 4.54
CA ILE A 211 15.69 1.00 5.96
C ILE A 211 15.82 -0.25 6.83
N ASP A 212 14.96 -1.24 6.63
CA ASP A 212 14.91 -2.45 7.44
C ASP A 212 16.20 -3.27 7.32
N ARG A 213 16.74 -3.46 6.11
CA ARG A 213 18.07 -4.10 5.91
C ARG A 213 19.17 -3.35 6.65
N SER A 214 19.16 -2.03 6.60
CA SER A 214 20.15 -1.20 7.29
C SER A 214 20.06 -1.32 8.81
N LEU A 215 18.85 -1.29 9.37
CA LEU A 215 18.63 -1.46 10.81
C LEU A 215 19.00 -2.87 11.28
N MET A 216 18.79 -3.90 10.45
CA MET A 216 19.18 -5.29 10.76
C MET A 216 20.69 -5.46 10.97
N THR A 217 21.54 -4.62 10.36
CA THR A 217 23.01 -4.71 10.51
C THR A 217 23.50 -4.55 11.95
N ALA A 218 22.69 -3.94 12.83
CA ALA A 218 23.00 -3.81 14.26
C ALA A 218 23.03 -5.14 15.00
N ARG A 219 22.39 -6.20 14.46
CA ARG A 219 22.26 -7.49 15.14
C ARG A 219 22.55 -8.70 14.25
N LEU A 220 22.41 -8.54 12.94
CA LEU A 220 22.51 -9.63 11.97
C LEU A 220 23.72 -9.40 11.08
N SER A 221 24.40 -10.50 10.76
CA SER A 221 25.44 -10.51 9.73
C SER A 221 24.85 -10.35 8.33
N ASP A 222 25.66 -9.89 7.36
CA ASP A 222 25.26 -9.80 5.95
C ASP A 222 24.66 -11.10 5.40
N LYS A 223 25.19 -12.25 5.82
CA LYS A 223 24.65 -13.55 5.43
C LYS A 223 23.23 -13.72 5.98
N GLN A 224 23.01 -13.42 7.25
CA GLN A 224 21.69 -13.53 7.87
C GLN A 224 20.70 -12.58 7.21
N ILE A 225 21.09 -11.35 6.89
CA ILE A 225 20.23 -10.41 6.16
C ILE A 225 19.88 -10.99 4.78
N LYS A 226 20.86 -11.51 4.03
CA LYS A 226 20.60 -12.18 2.73
C LYS A 226 19.70 -13.42 2.85
N ASP A 227 19.77 -14.16 3.96
CA ASP A 227 18.86 -15.28 4.22
C ASP A 227 17.40 -14.79 4.38
N LEU A 228 17.17 -13.56 4.86
CA LEU A 228 15.85 -12.94 5.04
C LEU A 228 15.32 -12.22 3.77
N TYR A 229 16.17 -12.02 2.77
CA TYR A 229 15.84 -11.42 1.47
C TYR A 229 16.29 -12.35 0.32
N PRO A 230 15.66 -13.53 0.18
CA PRO A 230 15.99 -14.45 -0.90
C PRO A 230 15.70 -13.85 -2.28
N ALA A 231 16.38 -14.35 -3.32
CA ALA A 231 16.02 -14.00 -4.69
C ALA A 231 14.62 -14.54 -5.03
N TYR A 232 13.93 -13.89 -5.98
CA TYR A 232 12.66 -14.37 -6.50
C TYR A 232 12.80 -15.80 -7.10
N PRO A 233 11.92 -16.75 -6.74
CA PRO A 233 12.04 -18.15 -7.14
C PRO A 233 11.47 -18.39 -8.55
N TYR A 234 12.23 -17.99 -9.59
CA TYR A 234 11.82 -18.14 -11.01
C TYR A 234 11.56 -19.59 -11.45
N ASP A 235 12.06 -20.59 -10.72
CA ASP A 235 11.81 -22.01 -10.93
C ASP A 235 10.43 -22.47 -10.44
N LEU A 236 9.84 -21.74 -9.48
CA LEU A 236 8.53 -22.05 -8.91
C LEU A 236 7.43 -21.13 -9.43
N HIS A 237 7.73 -19.84 -9.59
CA HIS A 237 6.74 -18.82 -9.88
C HIS A 237 7.08 -18.07 -11.17
N ARG A 238 6.16 -18.08 -12.13
CA ARG A 238 6.38 -17.47 -13.44
C ARG A 238 6.39 -15.93 -13.38
N PRO A 239 7.26 -15.25 -14.15
CA PRO A 239 7.16 -13.81 -14.34
C PRO A 239 5.89 -13.42 -15.12
N ILE A 240 5.54 -12.14 -15.15
CA ILE A 240 4.35 -11.63 -15.85
C ILE A 240 4.48 -11.80 -17.37
N VAL A 241 5.61 -11.38 -17.94
CA VAL A 241 5.88 -11.49 -19.38
C VAL A 241 6.86 -12.61 -19.67
N GLY A 242 6.63 -13.32 -20.78
CA GLY A 242 7.48 -14.44 -21.22
C GLY A 242 8.34 -14.14 -22.46
N LYS A 243 8.23 -12.93 -23.02
CA LYS A 243 8.93 -12.50 -24.24
C LYS A 243 9.92 -11.38 -23.94
N GLY A 244 10.84 -11.17 -24.88
CA GLY A 244 11.85 -10.13 -24.83
C GLY A 244 13.26 -10.67 -25.04
N GLY A 245 14.12 -9.84 -25.59
CA GLY A 245 15.52 -10.17 -25.76
C GLY A 245 16.39 -8.95 -25.99
N VAL A 246 17.68 -9.07 -25.69
CA VAL A 246 18.66 -8.01 -25.92
C VAL A 246 19.25 -8.16 -27.31
N ASP A 247 19.11 -7.13 -28.14
CA ASP A 247 19.79 -7.05 -29.43
C ASP A 247 21.31 -7.00 -29.19
N ARG A 248 22.02 -8.05 -29.64
CA ARG A 248 23.46 -8.21 -29.37
C ARG A 248 24.34 -7.12 -30.01
N ALA A 249 23.85 -6.42 -31.04
CA ALA A 249 24.61 -5.39 -31.75
C ALA A 249 24.45 -4.01 -31.08
N THR A 250 23.28 -3.74 -30.49
CA THR A 250 22.93 -2.43 -29.93
C THR A 250 22.87 -2.41 -28.41
N GLY A 251 22.78 -3.58 -27.76
CA GLY A 251 22.58 -3.73 -26.32
C GLY A 251 21.19 -3.31 -25.84
N LYS A 252 20.26 -3.00 -26.75
CA LYS A 252 18.91 -2.55 -26.42
C LYS A 252 17.98 -3.74 -26.23
N PHE A 253 17.07 -3.61 -25.28
CA PHE A 253 16.02 -4.60 -25.09
C PHE A 253 14.90 -4.39 -26.12
N ASP A 254 14.53 -5.45 -26.83
CA ASP A 254 13.32 -5.52 -27.66
C ASP A 254 12.29 -6.41 -26.96
N PRO A 255 11.22 -5.84 -26.38
CA PRO A 255 10.18 -6.62 -25.71
C PRO A 255 9.39 -7.54 -26.66
N SER A 256 9.48 -7.34 -27.98
CA SER A 256 8.77 -8.14 -28.98
C SER A 256 9.55 -9.36 -29.47
N ALA A 257 10.85 -9.46 -29.16
CA ALA A 257 11.68 -10.58 -29.58
C ALA A 257 11.20 -11.89 -28.95
N GLU A 258 11.22 -12.99 -29.72
CA GLU A 258 11.05 -14.32 -29.12
C GLU A 258 12.28 -14.58 -28.24
N GLY A 259 12.05 -14.81 -26.94
CA GLY A 259 13.13 -14.95 -25.97
C GLY A 259 14.11 -16.04 -26.40
N SER A 260 15.41 -15.74 -26.37
CA SER A 260 16.43 -16.73 -26.70
C SER A 260 16.40 -17.82 -25.64
N THR A 261 15.87 -18.99 -25.97
CA THR A 261 16.04 -20.21 -25.17
C THR A 261 17.54 -20.45 -24.97
N ARG A 262 17.95 -20.83 -23.75
CA ARG A 262 19.30 -21.33 -23.46
C ARG A 262 19.72 -22.31 -24.57
N ASP A 263 20.74 -21.96 -25.34
CA ASP A 263 21.43 -22.90 -26.22
C ASP A 263 21.99 -24.02 -25.35
N GLY A 264 21.30 -25.15 -25.38
CA GLY A 264 21.57 -26.31 -24.55
C GLY A 264 20.84 -27.53 -25.08
N ASP A 265 20.84 -27.74 -26.39
CA ASP A 265 20.82 -29.09 -26.94
C ASP A 265 21.45 -29.14 -28.34
N SER A 266 22.20 -30.20 -28.57
CA SER A 266 23.04 -30.44 -29.73
C SER A 266 22.25 -30.47 -31.04
N ASP A 267 22.63 -29.64 -32.01
CA ASP A 267 22.35 -29.93 -33.42
C ASP A 267 23.65 -30.32 -34.14
N SER A 268 23.77 -31.62 -34.37
CA SER A 268 24.75 -32.23 -35.25
C SER A 268 24.35 -31.94 -36.70
N GLY A 269 24.77 -30.78 -37.22
CA GLY A 269 24.65 -30.41 -38.63
C GLY A 269 26.03 -30.22 -39.24
N SER A 270 26.44 -31.20 -40.04
CA SER A 270 27.67 -31.17 -40.83
C SER A 270 27.72 -29.96 -41.78
N ASP A 271 28.78 -29.16 -41.71
CA ASP A 271 29.31 -28.58 -42.93
C ASP A 271 30.84 -28.46 -42.89
N GLY A 272 31.44 -28.94 -43.98
CA GLY A 272 32.88 -29.05 -44.15
C GLY A 272 33.47 -27.75 -44.66
N GLY A 273 34.52 -27.27 -43.99
CA GLY A 273 35.29 -26.11 -44.46
C GLY A 273 36.70 -26.15 -43.92
N GLN A 274 37.61 -26.69 -44.72
CA GLN A 274 39.06 -26.67 -44.47
C GLN A 274 39.57 -25.22 -44.38
N GLY A 275 40.35 -24.93 -43.34
CA GLY A 275 41.08 -23.68 -43.20
C GLY A 275 42.27 -23.86 -42.25
N SER A 276 43.42 -24.22 -42.85
CA SER A 276 44.72 -24.36 -42.19
C SER A 276 45.19 -23.06 -41.51
N GLY A 277 45.78 -23.18 -40.31
CA GLY A 277 46.49 -22.07 -39.67
C GLY A 277 47.27 -22.52 -38.44
N SER A 278 48.55 -22.78 -38.64
CA SER A 278 49.57 -23.21 -37.68
C SER A 278 49.73 -22.36 -36.42
N GLY A 279 50.06 -23.00 -35.28
CA GLY A 279 50.61 -22.31 -34.11
C GLY A 279 50.72 -23.16 -32.83
N GLN A 280 51.69 -24.07 -32.77
CA GLN A 280 52.35 -24.53 -31.53
C GLN A 280 52.71 -23.32 -30.62
N THR A 281 52.76 -23.32 -29.29
CA THR A 281 53.11 -24.33 -28.28
C THR A 281 52.87 -23.76 -26.86
N GLN A 282 52.66 -24.67 -25.90
CA GLN A 282 53.10 -24.74 -24.48
C GLN A 282 53.97 -23.57 -23.94
N ASN A 283 54.01 -23.19 -22.66
CA ASN A 283 54.05 -24.02 -21.46
C ASN A 283 53.94 -23.16 -20.17
N GLN A 284 53.73 -23.89 -19.06
CA GLN A 284 53.76 -23.52 -17.64
C GLN A 284 54.89 -22.58 -17.15
N GLY A 285 54.67 -21.97 -15.97
CA GLY A 285 55.77 -21.44 -15.15
C GLY A 285 55.34 -20.75 -13.84
N SER A 286 55.52 -21.44 -12.71
CA SER A 286 55.47 -20.95 -11.32
C SER A 286 56.65 -20.02 -10.97
N GLY A 287 56.48 -19.14 -9.97
CA GLY A 287 57.61 -18.41 -9.37
C GLY A 287 57.30 -17.72 -8.04
N THR A 288 57.83 -18.28 -6.95
CA THR A 288 57.94 -17.75 -5.59
C THR A 288 59.04 -16.68 -5.47
N GLY A 289 58.89 -15.73 -4.54
CA GLY A 289 59.98 -14.84 -4.13
C GLY A 289 59.74 -14.18 -2.78
N GLN A 290 60.44 -14.66 -1.74
CA GLN A 290 60.70 -13.94 -0.48
C GLN A 290 61.88 -12.99 -0.67
N ASN A 291 61.87 -11.85 0.05
CA ASN A 291 63.12 -11.26 0.54
C ASN A 291 62.91 -10.44 1.82
N GLN A 292 63.76 -10.69 2.81
CA GLN A 292 63.92 -9.95 4.06
C GLN A 292 64.90 -8.78 3.88
N GLY A 293 64.71 -7.72 4.67
CA GLY A 293 65.72 -6.69 4.93
C GLY A 293 65.32 -5.81 6.11
N GLY A 294 66.01 -5.96 7.24
CA GLY A 294 65.79 -5.20 8.47
C GLY A 294 66.50 -3.85 8.49
N GLY A 295 65.96 -2.91 9.26
CA GLY A 295 66.57 -1.63 9.59
C GLY A 295 65.92 -1.02 10.83
N THR A 296 66.66 -1.02 11.94
CA THR A 296 66.33 -0.37 13.21
C THR A 296 66.59 1.14 13.13
N GLY A 297 65.61 1.96 13.52
CA GLY A 297 65.78 3.41 13.70
C GLY A 297 64.76 3.99 14.66
N GLN A 298 65.18 4.24 15.91
CA GLN A 298 64.47 5.08 16.87
C GLN A 298 64.59 6.55 16.41
N GLY A 299 63.46 7.23 16.25
CA GLY A 299 63.37 8.66 16.00
C GLY A 299 62.12 9.24 16.64
N THR A 300 62.30 10.02 17.70
CA THR A 300 61.29 10.83 18.37
C THR A 300 60.88 12.01 17.47
N GLY A 301 59.58 12.21 17.22
CA GLY A 301 59.07 13.35 16.47
C GLY A 301 57.54 13.46 16.50
N THR A 302 57.06 14.56 17.04
CA THR A 302 55.69 15.05 17.25
C THR A 302 54.83 15.22 15.98
N GLY A 303 53.51 15.01 16.10
CA GLY A 303 52.51 15.77 15.33
C GLY A 303 51.44 14.98 14.55
N GLY A 304 50.27 14.80 15.19
CA GLY A 304 48.90 14.82 14.66
C GLY A 304 48.54 14.30 13.26
N GLN A 305 47.76 13.21 13.23
CA GLN A 305 46.52 13.04 12.44
C GLN A 305 45.86 11.74 12.91
N GLY A 306 44.77 11.83 13.67
CA GLY A 306 43.97 10.69 14.10
C GLY A 306 42.89 10.40 13.09
N ASP A 307 42.92 9.22 12.49
CA ASP A 307 41.85 8.66 11.66
C ASP A 307 40.57 8.49 12.51
N GLY A 308 39.49 9.15 12.10
CA GLY A 308 38.15 8.84 12.59
C GLY A 308 37.76 7.43 12.16
N THR A 309 37.45 6.54 13.10
CA THR A 309 37.15 5.14 12.80
C THR A 309 35.82 5.01 12.05
N ALA A 310 35.74 4.05 11.13
CA ALA A 310 34.51 3.75 10.36
C ALA A 310 33.29 3.35 11.22
N GLN A 311 33.49 3.08 12.51
CA GLN A 311 32.46 2.64 13.46
C GLN A 311 31.53 3.76 13.91
N GLY A 312 32.05 4.95 14.28
CA GLY A 312 31.20 6.08 14.69
C GLY A 312 30.29 6.59 13.57
N ALA A 313 30.71 6.42 12.31
CA ALA A 313 29.88 6.70 11.15
C ALA A 313 28.69 5.73 10.99
N THR A 314 28.85 4.48 11.46
CA THR A 314 27.83 3.43 11.37
C THR A 314 26.74 3.63 12.42
N GLU A 315 27.11 3.96 13.66
CA GLU A 315 26.16 4.30 14.73
C GLU A 315 25.34 5.57 14.40
N GLY A 316 26.01 6.60 13.88
CA GLY A 316 25.36 7.81 13.40
C GLY A 316 24.30 7.51 12.35
N LEU A 317 24.62 6.69 11.34
CA LEU A 317 23.66 6.26 10.33
C LEU A 317 22.45 5.50 10.92
N GLN A 318 22.67 4.57 11.84
CA GLN A 318 21.59 3.79 12.46
C GLN A 318 20.62 4.68 13.25
N SER A 319 21.15 5.66 13.99
CA SER A 319 20.32 6.62 14.73
C SER A 319 19.45 7.46 13.77
N GLN A 320 20.01 7.89 12.64
CA GLN A 320 19.31 8.68 11.62
C GLN A 320 18.21 7.87 10.92
N LEU A 321 18.49 6.61 10.58
CA LEU A 321 17.51 5.72 9.95
C LEU A 321 16.40 5.32 10.92
N SER A 322 16.71 5.12 12.20
CA SER A 322 15.70 4.85 13.24
C SER A 322 14.76 6.05 13.41
N ALA A 323 15.33 7.26 13.48
CA ALA A 323 14.59 8.51 13.54
C ALA A 323 13.74 8.76 12.29
N LEU A 324 14.28 8.48 11.10
CA LEU A 324 13.54 8.54 9.85
C LEU A 324 12.39 7.54 9.86
N SER A 325 12.67 6.30 10.21
CA SER A 325 11.69 5.21 10.33
C SER A 325 10.52 5.61 11.24
N ALA A 326 10.80 6.17 12.42
CA ALA A 326 9.79 6.68 13.34
C ALA A 326 9.01 7.89 12.80
N SER A 327 9.61 8.68 11.90
CA SER A 327 8.94 9.79 11.21
C SER A 327 8.03 9.29 10.09
N LEU A 328 8.47 8.30 9.31
CA LEU A 328 7.70 7.66 8.25
C LEU A 328 6.43 6.98 8.79
N GLU A 329 6.49 6.39 9.98
CA GLU A 329 5.33 5.81 10.67
C GLU A 329 4.24 6.83 11.00
N LYS A 330 4.62 8.11 11.22
CA LYS A 330 3.67 9.19 11.53
C LYS A 330 3.00 9.78 10.30
N VAL A 331 3.57 9.56 9.11
CA VAL A 331 2.97 10.01 7.86
C VAL A 331 1.77 9.12 7.57
N PRO A 332 0.54 9.66 7.52
CA PRO A 332 -0.65 8.87 7.25
C PRO A 332 -0.51 8.16 5.91
N ALA A 333 -0.65 6.83 5.93
CA ALA A 333 -0.70 6.04 4.72
C ALA A 333 -2.15 5.95 4.22
N LEU A 334 -2.37 6.22 2.93
CA LEU A 334 -3.70 6.30 2.33
C LEU A 334 -4.16 4.97 1.74
N LEU A 335 -3.21 4.23 1.20
CA LEU A 335 -3.41 2.95 0.53
C LEU A 335 -3.09 1.77 1.47
N GLY A 336 -2.48 2.04 2.62
CA GLY A 336 -2.20 1.08 3.68
C GLY A 336 -0.75 1.10 4.17
N PRO A 337 -0.37 0.20 5.10
CA PRO A 337 0.98 0.19 5.66
C PRO A 337 2.04 0.12 4.54
N ASN A 338 3.04 1.00 4.59
CA ASN A 338 4.17 0.97 3.65
C ASN A 338 4.94 -0.36 3.77
N GLY A 339 5.30 -0.99 2.64
CA GLY A 339 6.08 -2.22 2.59
C GLY A 339 5.38 -3.37 1.85
N ASN A 340 5.88 -4.60 2.02
CA ASN A 340 5.45 -5.82 1.32
C ASN A 340 3.97 -6.25 1.57
N GLY A 341 3.22 -5.50 2.36
CA GLY A 341 1.82 -5.80 2.69
C GLY A 341 0.78 -5.35 1.67
N ILE A 342 1.01 -4.26 0.94
CA ILE A 342 0.06 -3.81 -0.10
C ILE A 342 0.24 -4.65 -1.35
N GLY A 343 -0.83 -5.31 -1.80
CA GLY A 343 -0.83 -6.16 -2.97
C GLY A 343 -1.96 -5.82 -3.94
N SER A 344 -2.10 -6.58 -5.00
CA SER A 344 -3.29 -6.56 -5.89
C SER A 344 -3.29 -7.87 -6.68
N ASN A 345 -4.43 -8.34 -7.18
CA ASN A 345 -4.43 -9.24 -8.33
C ASN A 345 -5.08 -8.57 -9.54
N SER A 346 -4.60 -8.93 -10.72
CA SER A 346 -5.23 -8.61 -11.99
C SER A 346 -4.90 -9.70 -13.00
N TRP A 347 -5.90 -10.22 -13.69
CA TRP A 347 -5.66 -11.18 -14.76
C TRP A 347 -6.69 -11.05 -15.86
N VAL A 348 -6.27 -11.41 -17.07
CA VAL A 348 -7.09 -11.39 -18.26
C VAL A 348 -6.97 -12.72 -18.99
N VAL A 349 -8.10 -13.26 -19.41
CA VAL A 349 -8.19 -14.53 -20.16
C VAL A 349 -8.78 -14.22 -21.52
N SER A 350 -8.11 -14.64 -22.61
CA SER A 350 -8.56 -14.36 -23.97
C SER A 350 -9.85 -15.12 -24.32
N GLY A 351 -10.58 -14.64 -25.32
CA GLY A 351 -11.81 -15.27 -25.81
C GLY A 351 -11.66 -16.73 -26.22
N LYS A 352 -10.43 -17.18 -26.52
CA LYS A 352 -10.10 -18.59 -26.74
C LYS A 352 -10.52 -19.47 -25.57
N TYR A 353 -10.42 -19.00 -24.34
CA TYR A 353 -10.66 -19.80 -23.14
C TYR A 353 -11.90 -19.37 -22.36
N THR A 354 -12.65 -18.37 -22.81
CA THR A 354 -13.83 -17.89 -22.07
C THR A 354 -15.14 -18.46 -22.62
N THR A 355 -16.17 -18.50 -21.79
CA THR A 355 -17.53 -18.91 -22.21
C THR A 355 -18.19 -17.88 -23.12
N THR A 356 -17.70 -16.65 -23.15
CA THR A 356 -18.27 -15.54 -23.92
C THR A 356 -17.67 -15.42 -25.31
N GLY A 357 -16.55 -16.11 -25.58
CA GLY A 357 -15.78 -15.96 -26.82
C GLY A 357 -15.02 -14.64 -26.91
N LYS A 358 -15.05 -13.83 -25.85
CA LYS A 358 -14.35 -12.54 -25.71
C LYS A 358 -13.58 -12.50 -24.38
N PRO A 359 -12.61 -11.59 -24.21
CA PRO A 359 -11.81 -11.59 -23.01
C PRO A 359 -12.65 -11.36 -21.74
N LEU A 360 -12.21 -11.98 -20.65
CA LEU A 360 -12.66 -11.66 -19.29
C LEU A 360 -11.47 -11.08 -18.53
N LEU A 361 -11.66 -9.94 -17.87
CA LEU A 361 -10.63 -9.26 -17.09
C LEU A 361 -11.09 -9.14 -15.64
N ALA A 362 -10.33 -9.68 -14.70
CA ALA A 362 -10.55 -9.49 -13.27
C ALA A 362 -9.47 -8.60 -12.65
N ASN A 363 -9.85 -7.76 -11.70
CA ASN A 363 -8.91 -6.94 -10.93
C ASN A 363 -9.46 -6.67 -9.52
N ASP A 364 -8.59 -6.74 -8.52
CA ASP A 364 -8.92 -6.48 -7.12
C ASP A 364 -7.71 -5.93 -6.31
N PRO A 365 -7.45 -4.61 -6.33
CA PRO A 365 -6.36 -4.03 -5.56
C PRO A 365 -6.48 -4.24 -4.04
N HIS A 366 -5.42 -4.71 -3.39
CA HIS A 366 -5.38 -5.01 -1.95
C HIS A 366 -4.80 -3.84 -1.15
N LEU A 367 -5.67 -3.06 -0.51
CA LEU A 367 -5.32 -1.81 0.15
C LEU A 367 -5.85 -1.82 1.60
N ALA A 368 -5.44 -0.83 2.40
CA ALA A 368 -5.95 -0.71 3.77
C ALA A 368 -7.47 -0.51 3.80
N PRO A 369 -8.17 -1.21 4.70
CA PRO A 369 -9.59 -1.06 4.87
C PRO A 369 -9.92 0.26 5.58
N GLN A 370 -10.79 1.06 4.97
CA GLN A 370 -11.16 2.37 5.51
C GLN A 370 -12.61 2.76 5.23
N LEU A 371 -13.11 3.74 6.00
CA LEU A 371 -14.41 4.37 5.80
C LEU A 371 -14.28 5.89 5.55
N PRO A 372 -14.92 6.40 4.49
CA PRO A 372 -15.47 5.64 3.35
C PRO A 372 -14.39 4.84 2.60
N SER A 373 -14.78 3.88 1.75
CA SER A 373 -13.83 3.16 0.89
C SER A 373 -13.00 4.14 0.07
N LEU A 374 -11.72 3.83 -0.13
CA LEU A 374 -10.82 4.59 -0.98
C LEU A 374 -11.42 4.86 -2.37
N TRP A 375 -12.02 3.83 -2.94
CA TRP A 375 -12.59 3.88 -4.27
C TRP A 375 -14.00 4.49 -4.25
N TYR A 376 -14.27 5.32 -5.24
CA TYR A 376 -15.61 5.77 -5.60
C TYR A 376 -15.90 5.28 -7.01
N GLN A 377 -17.03 4.61 -7.22
CA GLN A 377 -17.39 4.12 -8.56
C GLN A 377 -18.36 5.10 -9.23
N MET A 378 -18.22 5.31 -10.53
CA MET A 378 -19.07 6.20 -11.32
C MET A 378 -18.94 5.90 -12.82
N GLY A 379 -19.98 6.23 -13.60
CA GLY A 379 -19.90 6.36 -15.06
C GLY A 379 -19.96 7.81 -15.55
N LEU A 380 -19.18 8.08 -16.58
CA LEU A 380 -19.04 9.35 -17.28
C LEU A 380 -19.37 9.14 -18.75
N HIS A 381 -20.55 9.61 -19.15
CA HIS A 381 -21.12 9.35 -20.47
C HIS A 381 -21.35 10.65 -21.22
N CYS A 382 -20.68 10.78 -22.36
CA CYS A 382 -21.10 11.69 -23.39
C CYS A 382 -22.37 11.13 -24.05
N ARG A 383 -23.41 11.96 -24.17
CA ARG A 383 -24.66 11.57 -24.86
C ARG A 383 -24.38 11.09 -26.28
N THR A 384 -23.37 11.68 -26.91
CA THR A 384 -22.77 11.23 -28.17
C THR A 384 -21.27 11.43 -28.09
N VAL A 385 -20.48 10.36 -28.26
CA VAL A 385 -19.02 10.45 -28.38
C VAL A 385 -18.67 11.18 -29.68
N SER A 386 -17.98 12.31 -29.56
CA SER A 386 -17.62 13.24 -30.64
C SER A 386 -16.43 14.12 -30.22
N ASP A 387 -15.89 14.94 -31.12
CA ASP A 387 -14.78 15.85 -30.78
C ASP A 387 -15.08 16.84 -29.64
N LYS A 388 -16.36 17.10 -29.35
CA LYS A 388 -16.80 17.99 -28.25
C LYS A 388 -16.97 17.28 -26.92
N CYS A 389 -17.26 15.98 -26.96
CA CYS A 389 -17.52 15.16 -25.78
C CYS A 389 -16.99 13.75 -26.06
N ARG A 390 -15.85 13.39 -25.47
CA ARG A 390 -15.00 12.28 -25.91
C ARG A 390 -14.96 11.08 -24.95
N TYR A 391 -15.79 11.09 -23.90
CA TYR A 391 -15.75 10.08 -22.84
C TYR A 391 -17.03 9.25 -22.81
N ASP A 392 -16.89 7.93 -22.78
CA ASP A 392 -17.95 7.01 -22.42
C ASP A 392 -17.34 5.89 -21.57
N VAL A 393 -17.08 6.21 -20.30
CA VAL A 393 -16.20 5.44 -19.41
C VAL A 393 -16.88 5.18 -18.08
N SER A 394 -16.69 3.99 -17.52
CA SER A 394 -17.20 3.65 -16.20
C SER A 394 -16.14 2.89 -15.40
N GLY A 395 -16.11 3.11 -14.10
CA GLY A 395 -15.21 2.38 -13.21
C GLY A 395 -14.98 3.06 -11.88
N TYR A 396 -13.86 2.69 -11.28
CA TYR A 396 -13.39 3.20 -10.02
C TYR A 396 -12.51 4.44 -10.23
N THR A 397 -12.82 5.47 -9.48
CA THR A 397 -12.13 6.76 -9.41
C THR A 397 -11.83 7.10 -7.94
N PHE A 398 -11.14 8.21 -7.72
CA PHE A 398 -10.96 8.78 -6.39
C PHE A 398 -11.80 10.05 -6.30
N SER A 399 -12.52 10.23 -5.19
CA SER A 399 -13.15 11.52 -4.88
C SER A 399 -12.07 12.59 -4.79
N GLY A 400 -12.14 13.62 -5.65
CA GLY A 400 -11.11 14.65 -5.74
C GLY A 400 -10.20 14.53 -6.97
N MET A 401 -10.26 13.43 -7.73
CA MET A 401 -9.46 13.22 -8.94
C MET A 401 -10.39 12.90 -10.13
N PRO A 402 -10.47 13.75 -11.17
CA PRO A 402 -11.36 13.51 -12.31
C PRO A 402 -10.94 12.31 -13.17
N GLY A 403 -11.92 11.74 -13.89
CA GLY A 403 -11.72 10.54 -14.73
C GLY A 403 -11.80 9.22 -13.95
N VAL A 404 -11.63 8.11 -14.66
CA VAL A 404 -11.68 6.73 -14.14
C VAL A 404 -10.26 6.15 -14.10
N VAL A 405 -9.88 5.53 -12.99
CA VAL A 405 -8.54 4.97 -12.78
C VAL A 405 -8.51 3.50 -13.19
N ILE A 406 -9.49 2.71 -12.77
CA ILE A 406 -9.64 1.30 -13.13
C ILE A 406 -11.05 1.07 -13.66
N GLY A 407 -11.20 0.39 -14.79
CA GLY A 407 -12.52 0.09 -15.34
C GLY A 407 -12.48 -0.18 -16.84
N HIS A 408 -13.49 0.33 -17.54
CA HIS A 408 -13.59 0.16 -18.98
C HIS A 408 -14.27 1.38 -19.62
N ASN A 409 -14.02 1.58 -20.90
CA ASN A 409 -14.81 2.45 -21.75
C ASN A 409 -15.60 1.60 -22.75
N GLN A 410 -16.11 2.23 -23.82
CA GLN A 410 -16.89 1.54 -24.85
C GLN A 410 -16.07 0.55 -25.69
N ASP A 411 -14.74 0.69 -25.70
CA ASP A 411 -13.81 -0.02 -26.58
C ASP A 411 -12.88 -1.00 -25.85
N ILE A 412 -12.37 -0.62 -24.68
CA ILE A 412 -11.31 -1.35 -23.95
C ILE A 412 -11.62 -1.46 -22.45
N ALA A 413 -11.02 -2.45 -21.79
CA ALA A 413 -10.98 -2.61 -20.34
C ALA A 413 -9.54 -2.64 -19.84
N TRP A 414 -9.32 -2.16 -18.61
CA TRP A 414 -8.00 -2.18 -17.97
C TRP A 414 -8.09 -2.32 -16.46
N GLY A 415 -7.00 -2.82 -15.87
CA GLY A 415 -6.82 -2.95 -14.43
C GLY A 415 -5.36 -2.84 -14.04
N PHE A 416 -5.07 -2.64 -12.76
CA PHE A 416 -3.73 -2.38 -12.26
C PHE A 416 -3.32 -3.32 -11.12
N THR A 417 -2.03 -3.58 -11.03
CA THR A 417 -1.39 -4.00 -9.78
C THR A 417 -0.12 -3.20 -9.55
N ASN A 418 0.39 -3.15 -8.33
CA ASN A 418 1.69 -2.52 -8.08
C ASN A 418 2.83 -3.26 -8.81
N LEU A 419 3.76 -2.54 -9.44
CA LEU A 419 4.96 -3.10 -10.06
C LEU A 419 6.03 -3.42 -9.01
N GLY A 420 6.05 -2.68 -7.90
CA GLY A 420 7.13 -2.76 -6.91
C GLY A 420 8.43 -2.12 -7.40
N ALA A 421 8.35 -1.23 -8.40
CA ALA A 421 9.50 -0.61 -9.01
C ALA A 421 10.34 0.16 -8.00
N ASP A 422 11.65 -0.04 -8.07
CA ASP A 422 12.62 0.73 -7.31
C ASP A 422 12.84 2.09 -7.99
N VAL A 423 12.10 3.08 -7.49
CA VAL A 423 12.05 4.45 -8.01
C VAL A 423 12.54 5.50 -7.00
N SER A 424 13.13 5.05 -5.90
CA SER A 424 13.66 5.91 -4.83
C SER A 424 14.94 5.33 -4.24
N ASP A 425 15.86 6.20 -3.83
CA ASP A 425 17.02 5.82 -3.03
C ASP A 425 17.19 6.78 -1.85
N LEU A 426 17.60 6.23 -0.72
CA LEU A 426 18.09 7.03 0.41
C LEU A 426 19.58 7.30 0.21
N TYR A 427 19.97 8.56 0.33
CA TYR A 427 21.36 8.97 0.27
C TYR A 427 21.86 9.43 1.63
N LEU A 428 22.95 8.83 2.10
CA LEU A 428 23.66 9.29 3.28
C LEU A 428 24.57 10.46 2.89
N GLU A 429 24.23 11.65 3.37
CA GLU A 429 24.97 12.89 3.10
C GLU A 429 25.93 13.20 4.25
N LYS A 430 27.16 13.60 3.91
CA LYS A 430 28.07 14.25 4.86
C LYS A 430 27.78 15.73 4.85
N VAL A 431 27.23 16.25 5.94
CA VAL A 431 26.79 17.64 6.04
C VAL A 431 27.71 18.44 6.95
N THR A 432 27.76 19.74 6.67
CA THR A 432 28.33 20.78 7.51
C THR A 432 27.22 21.78 7.87
N ASP A 433 27.56 22.80 8.66
CA ASP A 433 26.65 23.93 8.95
C ASP A 433 26.08 24.58 7.68
N SER A 434 26.90 24.69 6.64
CA SER A 434 26.61 25.52 5.48
C SER A 434 26.32 24.72 4.20
N GLY A 435 26.61 23.42 4.20
CA GLY A 435 26.56 22.62 2.99
C GLY A 435 26.71 21.12 3.21
N TYR A 436 27.04 20.43 2.12
CA TYR A 436 27.26 19.00 2.09
C TYR A 436 28.43 18.65 1.18
N LEU A 437 29.10 17.55 1.47
CA LEU A 437 30.23 17.06 0.68
C LEU A 437 29.73 16.33 -0.57
N TYR A 438 30.24 16.69 -1.74
CA TYR A 438 30.04 15.94 -2.98
C TYR A 438 31.29 15.96 -3.85
N ALA A 439 31.75 14.80 -4.28
CA ALA A 439 32.98 14.64 -5.08
C ALA A 439 34.22 15.31 -4.43
N GLY A 440 34.33 15.19 -3.10
CA GLY A 440 35.42 15.78 -2.33
C GLY A 440 35.37 17.31 -2.18
N LYS A 441 34.26 17.96 -2.54
CA LYS A 441 34.05 19.40 -2.39
C LYS A 441 32.78 19.69 -1.62
N GLU A 442 32.84 20.63 -0.70
CA GLU A 442 31.65 21.16 -0.04
C GLU A 442 30.80 21.96 -1.03
N ARG A 443 29.49 21.74 -1.01
CA ARG A 443 28.49 22.42 -1.82
C ARG A 443 27.42 23.02 -0.92
N PRO A 444 26.94 24.24 -1.20
CA PRO A 444 25.89 24.83 -0.39
C PRO A 444 24.56 24.07 -0.57
N PHE A 445 23.75 24.06 0.47
CA PHE A 445 22.36 23.62 0.37
C PHE A 445 21.56 24.57 -0.53
N VAL A 446 20.56 24.04 -1.24
CA VAL A 446 19.42 24.84 -1.66
C VAL A 446 18.45 24.88 -0.49
N THR A 447 18.14 26.07 0.01
CA THR A 447 17.24 26.26 1.16
C THR A 447 15.93 26.90 0.74
N ARG A 448 14.85 26.51 1.42
CA ARG A 448 13.52 27.10 1.29
C ARG A 448 12.91 27.27 2.67
N GLU A 449 12.44 28.49 2.96
CA GLU A 449 11.68 28.80 4.17
C GLU A 449 10.19 28.51 3.91
N GLU A 450 9.55 27.79 4.83
CA GLU A 450 8.12 27.47 4.81
C GLU A 450 7.52 27.82 6.18
N VAL A 451 6.21 28.06 6.23
CA VAL A 451 5.48 28.34 7.47
C VAL A 451 4.29 27.40 7.58
N ILE A 452 4.28 26.58 8.62
CA ILE A 452 3.19 25.68 8.98
C ILE A 452 2.18 26.45 9.84
N LYS A 453 0.93 26.53 9.37
CA LYS A 453 -0.16 27.12 10.15
C LYS A 453 -0.79 26.06 11.05
N VAL A 454 -1.14 26.44 12.28
CA VAL A 454 -1.63 25.51 13.30
C VAL A 454 -2.95 26.01 13.87
N ALA A 455 -4.00 25.21 13.77
CA ALA A 455 -5.30 25.52 14.36
C ALA A 455 -5.16 25.71 15.88
N GLY A 456 -5.72 26.81 16.40
CA GLY A 456 -5.68 27.15 17.83
C GLY A 456 -4.29 27.46 18.40
N GLY A 457 -3.26 27.64 17.56
CA GLY A 457 -1.88 27.85 17.99
C GLY A 457 -1.10 28.85 17.12
N ALA A 458 0.16 29.08 17.49
CA ALA A 458 1.07 29.89 16.68
C ALA A 458 1.59 29.10 15.47
N SER A 459 1.82 29.78 14.34
CA SER A 459 2.47 29.17 13.18
C SER A 459 3.91 28.76 13.49
N ARG A 460 4.38 27.66 12.88
CA ARG A 460 5.74 27.15 13.03
C ARG A 460 6.53 27.37 11.74
N PRO A 461 7.59 28.18 11.73
CA PRO A 461 8.50 28.25 10.58
C PRO A 461 9.32 26.96 10.48
N ILE A 462 9.63 26.54 9.27
CA ILE A 462 10.56 25.45 8.99
C ILE A 462 11.48 25.85 7.84
N THR A 463 12.74 25.44 7.93
CA THR A 463 13.69 25.48 6.82
C THR A 463 13.77 24.10 6.18
N VAL A 464 13.65 24.04 4.85
CA VAL A 464 13.86 22.84 4.04
C VAL A 464 15.21 22.96 3.36
N ARG A 465 16.13 22.03 3.64
CA ARG A 465 17.43 21.93 2.97
C ARG A 465 17.40 20.84 1.91
N THR A 466 18.08 21.08 0.79
CA THR A 466 18.11 20.16 -0.36
C THR A 466 19.54 20.05 -0.90
N THR A 467 19.99 18.81 -1.11
CA THR A 467 21.26 18.47 -1.76
C THR A 467 21.05 18.20 -3.27
N ASN A 468 22.08 17.77 -3.98
CA ASN A 468 21.92 17.31 -5.37
C ASN A 468 21.14 15.98 -5.47
N ASN A 469 21.00 15.24 -4.37
CA ASN A 469 20.26 13.98 -4.32
C ASN A 469 18.81 14.17 -3.89
N GLY A 470 18.47 15.25 -3.18
CA GLY A 470 17.09 15.59 -2.85
C GLY A 470 16.94 16.34 -1.53
N PRO A 471 15.70 16.51 -1.03
CA PRO A 471 15.48 17.12 0.28
C PRO A 471 16.07 16.25 1.40
N LEU A 472 16.63 16.90 2.41
CA LEU A 472 17.04 16.24 3.65
C LEU A 472 15.81 15.89 4.48
N ILE A 473 15.44 14.61 4.49
CA ILE A 473 14.26 14.11 5.21
C ILE A 473 14.57 13.83 6.68
N SER A 474 15.84 13.61 7.02
CA SER A 474 16.28 13.49 8.42
C SER A 474 16.12 14.80 9.20
N ASP A 475 16.11 15.97 8.56
CA ASP A 475 15.91 17.26 9.24
C ASP A 475 14.57 17.38 10.00
N ARG A 476 13.68 16.40 9.87
CA ARG A 476 12.32 16.35 10.43
C ARG A 476 12.18 15.41 11.63
N SER A 477 13.27 14.90 12.20
CA SER A 477 13.22 14.18 13.48
C SER A 477 13.65 15.03 14.66
N ASN A 478 12.77 15.13 15.65
CA ASN A 478 13.02 15.77 16.95
C ASN A 478 14.12 15.06 17.78
N GLU A 479 14.45 13.80 17.46
CA GLU A 479 15.55 13.08 18.10
C GLU A 479 16.90 13.62 17.64
N LEU A 480 17.00 14.14 16.42
CA LEU A 480 18.24 14.71 15.88
C LEU A 480 18.54 16.11 16.41
N GLU A 481 17.50 16.83 16.84
CA GLU A 481 17.64 18.07 17.61
C GLU A 481 18.24 17.80 19.00
N LYS A 482 17.98 16.62 19.60
CA LYS A 482 18.41 16.23 20.95
C LYS A 482 19.66 15.35 21.02
N VAL A 483 19.99 14.61 19.97
CA VAL A 483 21.26 13.84 19.89
C VAL A 483 22.47 14.79 19.97
N GLY A 484 22.31 16.05 19.54
CA GLY A 484 23.30 17.09 19.74
C GLY A 484 23.48 17.57 21.20
N ASP A 485 22.56 17.26 22.11
CA ASP A 485 22.56 17.78 23.48
C ASP A 485 23.35 16.92 24.49
N GLU A 486 23.60 15.63 24.21
CA GLU A 486 24.15 14.68 25.20
C GLU A 486 25.28 13.76 24.71
N ALA A 487 25.99 14.08 23.62
CA ALA A 487 27.14 13.27 23.17
C ALA A 487 28.38 13.51 24.06
N PRO A 488 28.91 12.49 24.78
CA PRO A 488 30.16 12.61 25.52
C PRO A 488 31.32 12.20 24.61
N VAL A 489 31.96 13.18 23.96
CA VAL A 489 33.22 12.94 23.23
C VAL A 489 34.29 13.94 23.66
N ASP A 490 35.30 13.40 24.34
CA ASP A 490 36.59 14.05 24.54
C ASP A 490 37.41 13.96 23.24
N ALA A 491 37.88 15.12 22.78
CA ALA A 491 38.81 15.38 21.68
C ALA A 491 38.21 15.53 20.26
N LEU A 492 38.07 16.81 19.86
CA LEU A 492 38.05 17.38 18.50
C LEU A 492 37.16 16.64 17.48
N ALA A 493 35.87 16.57 17.77
CA ALA A 493 34.87 16.83 16.74
C ALA A 493 34.96 18.34 16.35
N PRO A 494 34.82 18.72 15.06
CA PRO A 494 34.52 20.10 14.73
C PRO A 494 33.17 20.50 15.36
N ASP A 495 33.04 21.78 15.71
CA ASP A 495 31.89 22.35 16.43
C ASP A 495 30.55 22.08 15.70
N ARG A 496 29.51 21.90 16.53
CA ARG A 496 28.07 22.00 16.27
C ARG A 496 27.70 22.37 14.82
N GLY A 497 27.62 21.38 13.93
CA GLY A 497 27.30 21.62 12.52
C GLY A 497 27.60 20.48 11.56
N ASP A 498 28.59 19.65 11.91
CA ASP A 498 29.10 18.60 11.04
C ASP A 498 28.53 17.22 11.43
N GLY A 499 28.03 16.45 10.45
CA GLY A 499 27.40 15.15 10.72
C GLY A 499 26.91 14.40 9.48
N TYR A 500 26.08 13.38 9.73
CA TYR A 500 25.39 12.64 8.67
C TYR A 500 23.92 13.05 8.62
N ALA A 501 23.38 13.17 7.40
CA ALA A 501 21.96 13.38 7.15
C ALA A 501 21.46 12.41 6.09
N VAL A 502 20.15 12.19 6.01
CA VAL A 502 19.53 11.34 4.99
C VAL A 502 18.77 12.22 4.00
N ALA A 503 19.18 12.19 2.75
CA ALA A 503 18.47 12.77 1.62
C ALA A 503 17.62 11.70 0.93
N LEU A 504 16.51 12.13 0.31
CA LEU A 504 15.68 11.24 -0.51
C LEU A 504 15.70 11.67 -1.97
N ARG A 505 16.22 10.79 -2.85
CA ARG A 505 15.99 10.90 -4.29
C ARG A 505 14.78 10.05 -4.65
N TRP A 506 13.75 10.65 -5.23
CA TRP A 506 12.54 9.94 -5.61
C TRP A 506 11.97 10.53 -6.91
N THR A 507 11.60 9.67 -7.86
CA THR A 507 11.15 10.13 -9.19
C THR A 507 9.87 10.94 -9.14
N ALA A 508 8.99 10.74 -8.16
CA ALA A 508 7.78 11.54 -8.02
C ALA A 508 8.06 12.98 -7.54
N LEU A 509 9.27 13.30 -7.08
CA LEU A 509 9.68 14.68 -6.80
C LEU A 509 10.10 15.45 -8.05
N ASP A 510 10.32 14.75 -9.17
CA ASP A 510 10.46 15.38 -10.47
C ASP A 510 9.06 15.56 -11.09
N PRO A 511 8.72 16.73 -11.65
CA PRO A 511 7.47 16.93 -12.37
C PRO A 511 7.32 15.93 -13.54
N GLY A 512 6.14 15.33 -13.66
CA GLY A 512 5.75 14.37 -14.70
C GLY A 512 4.36 14.63 -15.31
N ARG A 513 3.84 13.62 -16.01
CA ARG A 513 2.62 13.71 -16.84
C ARG A 513 1.53 12.69 -16.50
N SER A 514 1.61 12.01 -15.36
CA SER A 514 0.67 10.93 -14.99
C SER A 514 -0.82 11.31 -15.13
N MET A 515 -1.20 12.57 -14.89
CA MET A 515 -2.60 13.00 -15.07
C MET A 515 -3.03 13.03 -16.56
N ASP A 516 -2.12 13.32 -17.50
CA ASP A 516 -2.39 13.16 -18.95
C ASP A 516 -2.70 11.68 -19.27
N ALA A 517 -1.97 10.75 -18.66
CA ALA A 517 -2.16 9.31 -18.87
C ALA A 517 -3.57 8.85 -18.49
N VAL A 518 -4.10 9.30 -17.34
CA VAL A 518 -5.46 8.96 -16.88
C VAL A 518 -6.51 9.36 -17.93
N PHE A 519 -6.48 10.62 -18.39
CA PHE A 519 -7.45 11.10 -19.39
C PHE A 519 -7.27 10.47 -20.77
N LYS A 520 -6.03 10.10 -21.15
CA LYS A 520 -5.77 9.37 -22.40
C LYS A 520 -6.28 7.94 -22.33
N LEU A 521 -6.04 7.25 -21.22
CA LEU A 521 -6.48 5.88 -21.00
C LEU A 521 -8.01 5.76 -21.07
N ASN A 522 -8.74 6.72 -20.48
CA ASN A 522 -10.20 6.76 -20.53
C ASN A 522 -10.78 6.85 -21.94
N ARG A 523 -9.99 7.29 -22.93
CA ARG A 523 -10.38 7.46 -24.34
C ARG A 523 -9.69 6.49 -25.28
N ALA A 524 -8.77 5.67 -24.78
CA ALA A 524 -8.02 4.75 -25.62
C ALA A 524 -9.00 3.72 -26.22
N THR A 525 -8.79 3.41 -27.50
CA THR A 525 -9.69 2.53 -28.26
C THR A 525 -9.04 1.22 -28.67
N ASP A 526 -7.71 1.10 -28.54
CA ASP A 526 -6.93 -0.09 -28.86
C ASP A 526 -5.65 -0.17 -28.00
N PHE A 527 -4.92 -1.28 -28.14
CA PHE A 527 -3.69 -1.52 -27.39
C PHE A 527 -2.60 -0.49 -27.70
N LYS A 528 -2.58 0.04 -28.94
CA LYS A 528 -1.63 1.08 -29.32
C LYS A 528 -1.89 2.37 -28.54
N GLN A 529 -3.14 2.84 -28.52
CA GLN A 529 -3.52 4.03 -27.75
C GLN A 529 -3.40 3.81 -26.24
N PHE A 530 -3.63 2.59 -25.76
CA PHE A 530 -3.36 2.19 -24.39
C PHE A 530 -1.89 2.37 -24.03
N ARG A 531 -0.96 1.89 -24.87
CA ARG A 531 0.48 2.09 -24.68
C ARG A 531 0.90 3.56 -24.81
N GLU A 532 0.28 4.33 -25.71
CA GLU A 532 0.50 5.77 -25.81
C GLU A 532 0.07 6.51 -24.54
N ALA A 533 -1.03 6.09 -23.89
CA ALA A 533 -1.43 6.61 -22.59
C ALA A 533 -0.44 6.18 -21.50
N ALA A 534 -0.04 4.91 -21.47
CA ALA A 534 0.92 4.37 -20.51
C ALA A 534 2.29 5.07 -20.55
N ARG A 535 2.69 5.61 -21.72
CA ARG A 535 3.94 6.38 -21.85
C ARG A 535 3.99 7.63 -20.97
N ASP A 536 2.85 8.25 -20.69
CA ASP A 536 2.77 9.40 -19.79
C ASP A 536 2.54 9.00 -18.32
N PHE A 537 2.39 7.71 -18.02
CA PHE A 537 2.16 7.18 -16.68
C PHE A 537 3.50 7.10 -15.92
N ASP A 538 4.05 8.25 -15.59
CA ASP A 538 5.39 8.39 -15.01
C ASP A 538 5.50 7.80 -13.58
N VAL A 539 4.49 8.06 -12.75
CA VAL A 539 4.39 7.62 -11.35
C VAL A 539 2.92 7.46 -10.90
N PRO A 540 2.61 6.53 -9.97
CA PRO A 540 3.43 5.38 -9.59
C PRO A 540 3.66 4.41 -10.75
N SER A 541 4.78 3.68 -10.77
CA SER A 541 4.95 2.57 -11.71
C SER A 541 3.96 1.45 -11.36
N GLN A 542 3.14 1.01 -12.31
CA GLN A 542 2.10 0.00 -12.12
C GLN A 542 2.17 -1.06 -13.21
N ASN A 543 1.75 -2.28 -12.92
CA ASN A 543 1.46 -3.28 -13.93
C ASN A 543 0.11 -2.96 -14.57
N LEU A 544 0.10 -2.60 -15.86
CA LEU A 544 -1.10 -2.23 -16.60
C LEU A 544 -1.57 -3.42 -17.44
N ILE A 545 -2.78 -3.93 -17.18
CA ILE A 545 -3.40 -4.99 -17.99
C ILE A 545 -4.46 -4.41 -18.92
N TYR A 546 -4.65 -5.04 -20.08
CA TYR A 546 -5.49 -4.56 -21.17
C TYR A 546 -6.37 -5.67 -21.75
N ALA A 547 -7.58 -5.31 -22.19
CA ALA A 547 -8.41 -6.14 -23.05
C ALA A 547 -9.30 -5.33 -24.00
N ASP A 548 -9.54 -5.85 -25.21
CA ASP A 548 -10.58 -5.36 -26.13
C ASP A 548 -11.36 -6.49 -26.80
N ALA A 549 -12.47 -6.14 -27.45
CA ALA A 549 -13.33 -7.11 -28.14
C ALA A 549 -12.95 -7.33 -29.64
N LYS A 550 -11.89 -6.68 -30.15
CA LYS A 550 -11.53 -6.67 -31.57
C LYS A 550 -10.93 -8.01 -32.00
N GLY A 551 -11.30 -8.47 -33.20
CA GLY A 551 -10.92 -9.81 -33.68
C GLY A 551 -11.84 -10.92 -33.16
N ALA A 552 -11.56 -12.18 -33.50
CA ALA A 552 -12.42 -13.31 -33.13
C ALA A 552 -12.43 -13.52 -31.61
N GLU A 553 -11.25 -13.62 -31.01
CA GLU A 553 -11.04 -13.94 -29.59
C GLU A 553 -10.85 -12.69 -28.70
N GLY A 554 -10.89 -11.48 -29.29
CA GLY A 554 -10.46 -10.25 -28.62
C GLY A 554 -8.94 -10.14 -28.51
N ASN A 555 -8.45 -8.98 -28.08
CA ASN A 555 -7.03 -8.79 -27.75
C ASN A 555 -6.85 -8.68 -26.23
N ILE A 556 -5.71 -9.17 -25.74
CA ILE A 556 -5.26 -9.00 -24.36
C ILE A 556 -3.82 -8.48 -24.36
N GLY A 557 -3.45 -7.70 -23.34
CA GLY A 557 -2.10 -7.15 -23.27
C GLY A 557 -1.67 -6.70 -21.88
N TYR A 558 -0.39 -6.36 -21.78
CA TYR A 558 0.28 -5.88 -20.59
C TYR A 558 1.32 -4.80 -20.93
N GLN A 559 1.50 -3.83 -20.03
CA GLN A 559 2.59 -2.85 -20.07
C GLN A 559 3.10 -2.57 -18.65
N ALA A 560 4.43 -2.50 -18.48
CA ALA A 560 5.10 -1.86 -17.35
C ALA A 560 5.50 -0.42 -17.74
N PRO A 561 4.81 0.65 -17.30
CA PRO A 561 5.26 2.02 -17.44
C PRO A 561 5.97 2.52 -16.16
N GLY A 562 6.58 3.70 -16.28
CA GLY A 562 7.15 4.43 -15.16
C GLY A 562 8.52 5.02 -15.48
N ARG A 563 8.91 6.01 -14.68
CA ARG A 563 10.27 6.57 -14.73
C ARG A 563 11.19 5.73 -13.86
N ILE A 564 11.84 4.72 -14.45
CA ILE A 564 12.75 3.82 -13.73
C ILE A 564 14.18 4.36 -13.78
N PRO A 565 14.82 4.67 -12.63
CA PRO A 565 16.16 5.23 -12.61
C PRO A 565 17.20 4.22 -13.09
N VAL A 566 18.16 4.68 -13.89
CA VAL A 566 19.34 3.88 -14.27
C VAL A 566 20.44 4.18 -13.27
N ARG A 567 20.86 3.16 -12.52
CA ARG A 567 21.92 3.25 -11.51
C ARG A 567 23.28 2.90 -12.10
N GLN A 568 24.32 3.52 -11.55
CA GLN A 568 25.70 3.19 -11.88
C GLN A 568 26.09 1.82 -11.33
N LYS A 569 27.12 1.20 -11.92
CA LYS A 569 27.60 -0.11 -11.49
C LYS A 569 28.00 -0.11 -10.00
N GLY A 570 27.43 -1.04 -9.24
CA GLY A 570 27.68 -1.20 -7.80
C GLY A 570 26.68 -0.44 -6.91
N HIS A 571 25.65 0.17 -7.49
CA HIS A 571 24.51 0.72 -6.79
C HIS A 571 23.25 -0.05 -7.22
N ASP A 572 22.73 -0.90 -6.34
CA ASP A 572 21.58 -1.78 -6.62
C ASP A 572 20.27 -1.34 -5.93
N GLY A 573 20.29 -0.18 -5.24
CA GLY A 573 19.13 0.39 -4.55
C GLY A 573 18.68 -0.37 -3.30
N THR A 574 19.45 -1.36 -2.84
CA THR A 574 19.05 -2.18 -1.68
C THR A 574 19.46 -1.60 -0.33
N MET A 575 20.39 -0.65 -0.32
CA MET A 575 20.96 -0.03 0.88
C MET A 575 21.19 1.47 0.67
N PRO A 576 21.11 2.30 1.72
CA PRO A 576 21.38 3.74 1.63
C PRO A 576 22.75 4.02 1.03
N ALA A 577 22.74 4.82 -0.04
CA ALA A 577 23.92 5.08 -0.83
C ALA A 577 24.72 6.28 -0.30
N PRO A 578 26.07 6.23 -0.30
CA PRO A 578 26.91 7.39 0.00
C PRO A 578 26.66 8.57 -0.96
N GLY A 579 26.02 9.64 -0.46
CA GLY A 579 25.67 10.84 -1.23
C GLY A 579 26.86 11.67 -1.68
N TRP A 580 28.00 11.56 -0.99
CA TRP A 580 29.22 12.29 -1.33
C TRP A 580 30.04 11.67 -2.47
N ASP A 581 29.74 10.43 -2.87
CA ASP A 581 30.49 9.68 -3.88
C ASP A 581 29.72 9.63 -5.21
N PRO A 582 30.20 10.31 -6.28
CA PRO A 582 29.51 10.36 -7.57
C PRO A 582 29.22 9.02 -8.23
N LYS A 583 29.87 7.92 -7.79
CA LYS A 583 29.59 6.59 -8.32
C LYS A 583 28.20 6.07 -7.96
N TYR A 584 27.51 6.66 -6.99
CA TYR A 584 26.14 6.29 -6.61
C TYR A 584 25.07 7.20 -7.22
N THR A 585 25.47 8.25 -7.95
CA THR A 585 24.53 9.17 -8.60
C THR A 585 23.76 8.47 -9.72
N TRP A 586 22.45 8.68 -9.81
CA TRP A 586 21.65 8.22 -10.95
C TRP A 586 22.17 8.77 -12.27
N GLU A 587 22.03 7.99 -13.33
CA GLU A 587 22.14 8.57 -14.67
C GLU A 587 21.04 9.61 -14.91
N LYS A 588 21.32 10.57 -15.80
CA LYS A 588 20.35 11.62 -16.14
C LYS A 588 19.12 11.09 -16.87
N LYS A 589 19.20 9.90 -17.47
CA LYS A 589 18.13 9.29 -18.24
C LYS A 589 17.55 8.11 -17.46
N PHE A 590 16.23 7.96 -17.56
CA PHE A 590 15.51 6.77 -17.09
C PHE A 590 15.56 5.68 -18.18
N VAL A 591 15.17 4.46 -17.82
CA VAL A 591 14.97 3.37 -18.79
C VAL A 591 14.02 3.85 -19.88
N PRO A 592 14.38 3.75 -21.18
CA PRO A 592 13.51 4.18 -22.27
C PRO A 592 12.19 3.41 -22.29
N PHE A 593 11.06 4.08 -22.50
CA PHE A 593 9.74 3.45 -22.50
C PHE A 593 9.62 2.26 -23.47
N ASP A 594 10.26 2.36 -24.64
CA ASP A 594 10.21 1.29 -25.66
C ASP A 594 11.06 0.06 -25.26
N GLU A 595 11.92 0.20 -24.24
CA GLU A 595 12.67 -0.89 -23.60
C GLU A 595 12.02 -1.35 -22.28
N LEU A 596 10.86 -0.80 -21.89
CA LEU A 596 10.11 -1.33 -20.74
C LEU A 596 9.28 -2.55 -21.17
N PRO A 597 9.13 -3.58 -20.30
CA PRO A 597 8.40 -4.79 -20.64
C PRO A 597 6.94 -4.53 -21.05
N TYR A 598 6.53 -5.15 -22.14
CA TYR A 598 5.13 -5.23 -22.56
C TYR A 598 4.89 -6.57 -23.27
N GLU A 599 3.65 -7.04 -23.28
CA GLU A 599 3.27 -8.23 -24.03
C GLU A 599 1.86 -8.06 -24.60
N GLU A 600 1.64 -8.52 -25.84
CA GLU A 600 0.34 -8.53 -26.51
C GLU A 600 0.04 -9.94 -26.99
N ASN A 601 -1.17 -10.43 -26.69
CA ASN A 601 -1.69 -11.72 -27.12
C ASN A 601 -0.68 -12.88 -26.94
N PRO A 602 -0.26 -13.18 -25.68
CA PRO A 602 0.69 -14.26 -25.41
C PRO A 602 0.14 -15.62 -25.85
N LYS A 603 1.04 -16.57 -26.17
CA LYS A 603 0.68 -17.94 -26.59
C LYS A 603 -0.13 -18.70 -25.51
N SER A 604 0.08 -18.36 -24.24
CA SER A 604 -0.71 -18.87 -23.10
C SER A 604 -2.20 -18.55 -23.23
N GLY A 605 -2.55 -17.44 -23.89
CA GLY A 605 -3.91 -16.89 -24.01
C GLY A 605 -4.46 -16.31 -22.70
N TYR A 606 -3.60 -16.04 -21.72
CA TYR A 606 -3.96 -15.30 -20.51
C TYR A 606 -2.72 -14.58 -19.96
N ILE A 607 -2.93 -13.51 -19.18
CA ILE A 607 -1.89 -12.77 -18.45
C ILE A 607 -2.32 -12.66 -17.00
N VAL A 608 -1.39 -12.90 -16.08
CA VAL A 608 -1.60 -12.79 -14.62
C VAL A 608 -0.57 -11.83 -14.04
N THR A 609 -1.03 -10.88 -13.24
CA THR A 609 -0.17 -10.08 -12.39
C THR A 609 -0.75 -10.02 -10.98
N ALA A 610 0.12 -10.30 -10.01
CA ALA A 610 -0.15 -10.28 -8.59
C ALA A 610 1.10 -9.79 -7.83
N ASN A 611 1.74 -8.74 -8.36
CA ASN A 611 2.98 -8.11 -7.85
C ASN A 611 4.27 -8.95 -7.98
N GLN A 612 4.21 -10.09 -8.67
CA GLN A 612 5.38 -10.93 -8.91
C GLN A 612 6.35 -10.30 -9.90
N ALA A 613 7.54 -10.90 -10.05
CA ALA A 613 8.55 -10.47 -11.01
C ALA A 613 7.96 -10.22 -12.41
N VAL A 614 8.31 -9.07 -13.00
CA VAL A 614 7.77 -8.68 -14.31
C VAL A 614 8.33 -9.56 -15.43
N ILE A 615 9.64 -9.77 -15.43
CA ILE A 615 10.38 -10.41 -16.51
C ILE A 615 11.60 -11.14 -15.94
N ASP A 616 12.08 -12.17 -16.65
CA ASP A 616 13.30 -12.90 -16.28
C ASP A 616 14.54 -11.98 -16.42
N PRO A 617 15.34 -11.78 -15.36
CA PRO A 617 16.53 -10.94 -15.38
C PRO A 617 17.62 -11.47 -16.30
N ASP A 618 17.63 -12.76 -16.65
CA ASP A 618 18.59 -13.30 -17.63
C ASP A 618 18.31 -12.75 -19.05
N THR A 619 17.10 -12.25 -19.30
CA THR A 619 16.65 -11.74 -20.62
C THR A 619 16.45 -10.23 -20.66
N TYR A 620 16.51 -9.56 -19.51
CA TYR A 620 16.22 -8.14 -19.36
C TYR A 620 17.42 -7.37 -18.79
N PRO A 621 17.92 -6.32 -19.46
CA PRO A 621 19.18 -5.68 -19.07
C PRO A 621 19.04 -4.59 -18.00
N HIS A 622 17.81 -4.20 -17.63
CA HIS A 622 17.57 -3.10 -16.70
C HIS A 622 17.05 -3.62 -15.36
N ASP A 623 17.51 -3.04 -14.25
CA ASP A 623 16.99 -3.36 -12.93
C ASP A 623 15.67 -2.62 -12.68
N LEU A 624 14.57 -3.36 -12.52
CA LEU A 624 13.27 -2.79 -12.14
C LEU A 624 13.11 -2.68 -10.63
N THR A 625 13.52 -3.71 -9.89
CA THR A 625 13.57 -3.78 -8.42
C THR A 625 14.27 -5.07 -7.99
N GLN A 626 14.78 -5.09 -6.76
CA GLN A 626 15.27 -6.31 -6.08
C GLN A 626 14.21 -6.89 -5.12
N ASP A 627 13.18 -6.11 -4.78
CA ASP A 627 12.17 -6.44 -3.75
C ASP A 627 10.83 -6.80 -4.40
N TRP A 628 10.81 -7.91 -5.15
CA TRP A 628 9.60 -8.44 -5.77
C TRP A 628 8.64 -9.05 -4.74
N GLY A 629 7.33 -9.04 -5.06
CA GLY A 629 6.43 -10.03 -4.48
C GLY A 629 6.88 -11.43 -4.92
N TYR A 630 6.85 -12.41 -4.02
CA TYR A 630 7.50 -13.70 -4.25
C TYR A 630 6.69 -14.65 -5.14
N GLY A 631 5.45 -14.30 -5.50
CA GLY A 631 4.72 -14.95 -6.61
C GLY A 631 3.80 -16.10 -6.25
N SER A 632 3.55 -16.35 -4.97
CA SER A 632 2.64 -17.43 -4.54
C SER A 632 1.21 -17.22 -5.04
N ARG A 633 0.70 -15.98 -4.98
CA ARG A 633 -0.64 -15.62 -5.48
C ARG A 633 -0.74 -15.73 -7.00
N SER A 634 0.22 -15.19 -7.74
CA SER A 634 0.22 -15.25 -9.21
C SER A 634 0.30 -16.70 -9.68
N GLN A 635 1.14 -17.52 -9.06
CA GLN A 635 1.23 -18.93 -9.41
C GLN A 635 -0.09 -19.67 -9.11
N ARG A 636 -0.72 -19.39 -7.97
CA ARG A 636 -2.04 -19.97 -7.66
C ARG A 636 -3.10 -19.61 -8.71
N ILE A 637 -3.12 -18.36 -9.19
CA ILE A 637 -4.04 -17.93 -10.26
C ILE A 637 -3.72 -18.65 -11.58
N ASN A 638 -2.43 -18.77 -11.95
CA ASN A 638 -2.01 -19.54 -13.12
C ASN A 638 -2.52 -20.98 -13.04
N ASP A 639 -2.31 -21.65 -11.90
CA ASP A 639 -2.73 -23.04 -11.68
C ASP A 639 -4.26 -23.20 -11.78
N LEU A 640 -5.03 -22.23 -11.27
CA LEU A 640 -6.50 -22.24 -11.36
C LEU A 640 -6.98 -22.10 -12.81
N ILE A 641 -6.39 -21.20 -13.59
CA ILE A 641 -6.71 -21.02 -15.02
C ILE A 641 -6.32 -22.27 -15.81
N GLU A 642 -5.12 -22.81 -15.61
CA GLU A 642 -4.62 -24.00 -16.29
C GLU A 642 -5.46 -25.23 -15.94
N SER A 643 -5.74 -25.44 -14.65
CA SER A 643 -6.59 -26.54 -14.20
C SER A 643 -8.00 -26.45 -14.79
N LYS A 644 -8.53 -25.22 -14.97
CA LYS A 644 -9.86 -25.02 -15.58
C LYS A 644 -9.84 -25.27 -17.08
N THR A 645 -8.75 -24.97 -17.77
CA THR A 645 -8.70 -24.95 -19.24
C THR A 645 -8.05 -26.18 -19.87
N LYS A 646 -7.32 -26.99 -19.10
CA LYS A 646 -6.56 -28.16 -19.59
C LYS A 646 -7.36 -29.15 -20.45
N ASP A 647 -8.63 -29.37 -20.11
CA ASP A 647 -9.52 -30.33 -20.79
C ASP A 647 -10.47 -29.64 -21.79
N GLY A 648 -10.14 -28.42 -22.22
CA GLY A 648 -10.93 -27.62 -23.15
C GLY A 648 -12.15 -26.91 -22.54
N ALA A 649 -12.36 -27.04 -21.22
CA ALA A 649 -13.37 -26.28 -20.50
C ALA A 649 -13.06 -24.77 -20.55
N LYS A 650 -14.14 -23.97 -20.52
CA LYS A 650 -14.07 -22.52 -20.65
C LYS A 650 -14.27 -21.82 -19.29
N VAL A 651 -13.61 -20.68 -19.12
CA VAL A 651 -13.71 -19.79 -17.96
C VAL A 651 -14.94 -18.89 -18.11
N SER A 652 -15.81 -18.89 -17.12
CA SER A 652 -16.96 -17.98 -17.03
C SER A 652 -16.69 -16.81 -16.09
N THR A 653 -17.55 -15.79 -16.10
CA THR A 653 -17.53 -14.70 -15.12
C THR A 653 -17.60 -15.21 -13.67
N GLU A 654 -18.36 -16.28 -13.43
CA GLU A 654 -18.49 -16.88 -12.10
C GLU A 654 -17.23 -17.65 -11.68
N ASP A 655 -16.53 -18.27 -12.63
CA ASP A 655 -15.22 -18.88 -12.35
C ASP A 655 -14.21 -17.80 -11.94
N MET A 656 -14.19 -16.65 -12.63
CA MET A 656 -13.31 -15.52 -12.28
C MET A 656 -13.59 -15.00 -10.86
N ARG A 657 -14.88 -14.83 -10.50
CA ARG A 657 -15.29 -14.46 -9.13
C ARG A 657 -14.84 -15.50 -8.10
N THR A 658 -15.01 -16.79 -8.41
CA THR A 658 -14.62 -17.89 -7.52
C THR A 658 -13.10 -17.92 -7.31
N MET A 659 -12.31 -17.65 -8.37
CA MET A 659 -10.86 -17.52 -8.27
C MET A 659 -10.45 -16.35 -7.37
N GLN A 660 -11.11 -15.18 -7.44
CA GLN A 660 -10.88 -14.06 -6.50
C GLN A 660 -11.12 -14.44 -5.03
N MET A 661 -11.90 -15.49 -4.77
CA MET A 661 -12.23 -15.99 -3.44
C MET A 661 -11.44 -17.26 -3.05
N ASP A 662 -10.42 -17.65 -3.81
CA ASP A 662 -9.58 -18.81 -3.46
C ASP A 662 -8.76 -18.54 -2.18
N ASN A 663 -9.06 -19.31 -1.13
CA ASN A 663 -8.47 -19.19 0.20
C ASN A 663 -7.35 -20.22 0.48
N SER A 664 -6.73 -20.80 -0.57
CA SER A 664 -5.67 -21.80 -0.42
C SER A 664 -4.43 -21.19 0.24
N SER A 665 -3.81 -21.93 1.18
CA SER A 665 -2.53 -21.56 1.80
C SER A 665 -1.39 -22.48 1.34
N GLU A 666 -0.45 -21.94 0.56
CA GLU A 666 0.69 -22.71 0.06
C GLU A 666 1.70 -23.05 1.18
N ILE A 667 1.94 -22.12 2.11
CA ILE A 667 2.75 -22.42 3.31
C ILE A 667 2.10 -23.51 4.17
N ALA A 668 0.77 -23.58 4.25
CA ALA A 668 0.09 -24.65 4.99
C ALA A 668 0.30 -26.02 4.35
N LYS A 669 0.24 -26.11 3.02
CA LYS A 669 0.55 -27.34 2.28
C LYS A 669 1.98 -27.80 2.52
N LEU A 670 2.94 -26.86 2.57
CA LEU A 670 4.34 -27.19 2.81
C LEU A 670 4.61 -27.62 4.26
N LEU A 671 4.10 -26.86 5.23
CA LEU A 671 4.51 -26.99 6.64
C LEU A 671 3.72 -28.07 7.39
N THR A 672 2.44 -28.28 7.09
CA THR A 672 1.58 -29.23 7.81
C THR A 672 2.15 -30.66 7.86
N PRO A 673 2.73 -31.23 6.78
CA PRO A 673 3.38 -32.54 6.83
C PRO A 673 4.53 -32.66 7.85
N TYR A 674 5.25 -31.57 8.12
CA TYR A 674 6.30 -31.54 9.15
C TYR A 674 5.67 -31.47 10.53
N LEU A 675 4.65 -30.62 10.71
CA LEU A 675 3.93 -30.50 11.98
C LEU A 675 3.31 -31.83 12.41
N LEU A 676 2.70 -32.58 11.50
CA LEU A 676 2.04 -33.86 11.81
C LEU A 676 3.03 -35.01 12.14
N LYS A 677 4.31 -34.91 11.74
CA LYS A 677 5.33 -35.92 12.05
C LYS A 677 5.87 -35.82 13.48
N ILE A 678 5.74 -34.66 14.11
CA ILE A 678 6.24 -34.41 15.46
C ILE A 678 5.32 -35.10 16.47
N ASP A 679 5.93 -35.92 17.35
CA ASP A 679 5.21 -36.59 18.44
C ASP A 679 5.06 -35.66 19.64
N VAL A 680 3.89 -35.04 19.76
CA VAL A 680 3.60 -34.07 20.81
C VAL A 680 3.09 -34.78 22.05
N SER A 681 3.84 -34.67 23.15
CA SER A 681 3.53 -35.34 24.42
C SER A 681 2.38 -34.69 25.20
N ASP A 682 2.16 -33.38 25.05
CA ASP A 682 1.06 -32.66 25.70
C ASP A 682 -0.28 -33.02 25.04
N PRO A 683 -1.26 -33.58 25.78
CA PRO A 683 -2.51 -34.03 25.21
C PRO A 683 -3.38 -32.91 24.63
N HIS A 684 -3.30 -31.69 25.18
CA HIS A 684 -4.07 -30.54 24.69
C HIS A 684 -3.46 -29.92 23.43
N VAL A 685 -2.14 -29.99 23.29
CA VAL A 685 -1.46 -29.58 22.07
C VAL A 685 -1.67 -30.64 20.98
N ARG A 686 -1.60 -31.93 21.34
CA ARG A 686 -1.93 -33.04 20.43
C ARG A 686 -3.38 -32.97 19.93
N GLU A 687 -4.33 -32.61 20.78
CA GLU A 687 -5.72 -32.35 20.39
C GLU A 687 -5.83 -31.26 19.31
N ALA A 688 -5.10 -30.15 19.47
CA ALA A 688 -5.08 -29.08 18.47
C ALA A 688 -4.34 -29.49 17.18
N GLN A 689 -3.22 -30.21 17.29
CA GLN A 689 -2.47 -30.78 16.15
C GLN A 689 -3.36 -31.66 15.27
N LYS A 690 -4.27 -32.45 15.87
CA LYS A 690 -5.23 -33.30 15.13
C LYS A 690 -6.19 -32.52 14.23
N LEU A 691 -6.43 -31.23 14.50
CA LEU A 691 -7.22 -30.39 13.58
C LEU A 691 -6.59 -30.30 12.18
N LEU A 692 -5.27 -30.49 12.09
CA LEU A 692 -4.54 -30.44 10.82
C LEU A 692 -4.65 -31.76 10.03
N GLU A 693 -5.11 -32.85 10.64
CA GLU A 693 -5.30 -34.13 9.96
C GLU A 693 -6.47 -34.05 8.97
N GLY A 694 -6.19 -34.28 7.68
CA GLY A 694 -7.22 -34.24 6.63
C GLY A 694 -7.74 -32.84 6.28
N TRP A 695 -7.15 -31.78 6.85
CA TRP A 695 -7.45 -30.41 6.44
C TRP A 695 -7.03 -30.18 4.98
N ASN A 696 -7.89 -29.48 4.24
CA ASN A 696 -7.72 -29.16 2.81
C ASN A 696 -6.86 -27.91 2.56
N TYR A 697 -6.27 -27.32 3.61
CA TYR A 697 -5.44 -26.12 3.57
C TYR A 697 -6.17 -24.84 3.16
N THR A 698 -7.51 -24.82 3.18
CA THR A 698 -8.30 -23.59 2.93
C THR A 698 -8.54 -22.81 4.22
N GLN A 699 -8.41 -21.49 4.10
CA GLN A 699 -8.55 -20.55 5.22
C GLN A 699 -9.96 -19.97 5.30
N ASP A 700 -10.95 -20.85 5.37
CA ASP A 700 -12.35 -20.47 5.52
C ASP A 700 -12.62 -19.87 6.90
N ALA A 701 -13.55 -18.92 7.00
CA ALA A 701 -13.78 -18.15 8.23
C ALA A 701 -14.22 -19.02 9.42
N ASP A 702 -14.84 -20.17 9.18
CA ASP A 702 -15.27 -21.14 10.19
C ASP A 702 -14.23 -22.24 10.47
N SER A 703 -13.08 -22.24 9.81
CA SER A 703 -12.07 -23.29 9.94
C SER A 703 -11.27 -23.18 11.24
N GLY A 704 -11.45 -24.16 12.14
CA GLY A 704 -10.61 -24.31 13.34
C GLY A 704 -9.18 -24.72 13.03
N ALA A 705 -8.98 -25.52 11.98
CA ALA A 705 -7.66 -25.94 11.51
C ALA A 705 -6.83 -24.76 10.99
N ALA A 706 -7.45 -23.87 10.20
CA ALA A 706 -6.81 -22.65 9.72
C ALA A 706 -6.46 -21.70 10.89
N ALA A 707 -7.34 -21.58 11.89
CA ALA A 707 -7.05 -20.82 13.10
C ALA A 707 -5.79 -21.35 13.80
N TYR A 708 -5.73 -22.67 14.02
CA TYR A 708 -4.58 -23.29 14.69
C TYR A 708 -3.31 -23.16 13.85
N PHE A 709 -3.36 -23.49 12.56
CA PHE A 709 -2.22 -23.36 11.65
C PHE A 709 -1.64 -21.95 11.65
N ASN A 710 -2.46 -20.91 11.50
CA ASN A 710 -1.96 -19.54 11.50
C ASN A 710 -1.37 -19.12 12.86
N GLY A 711 -1.89 -19.65 13.97
CA GLY A 711 -1.27 -19.50 15.27
C GLY A 711 0.12 -20.15 15.34
N VAL A 712 0.27 -21.35 14.75
CA VAL A 712 1.57 -22.02 14.64
C VAL A 712 2.51 -21.20 13.74
N TRP A 713 2.06 -20.81 12.55
CA TRP A 713 2.84 -20.04 11.57
C TRP A 713 3.43 -18.78 12.17
N ARG A 714 2.58 -17.98 12.84
CA ARG A 714 3.00 -16.81 13.60
C ARG A 714 4.10 -17.14 14.61
N ASN A 715 3.91 -18.17 15.44
CA ASN A 715 4.88 -18.50 16.47
C ASN A 715 6.18 -19.08 15.91
N VAL A 716 6.13 -19.81 14.79
CA VAL A 716 7.33 -20.22 14.03
C VAL A 716 8.14 -19.00 13.64
N LEU A 717 7.51 -18.00 13.02
CA LEU A 717 8.18 -16.80 12.56
C LEU A 717 8.76 -15.96 13.71
N LYS A 718 8.01 -15.80 14.81
CA LYS A 718 8.48 -15.09 16.00
C LYS A 718 9.70 -15.76 16.62
N LEU A 719 9.67 -17.08 16.78
CA LEU A 719 10.76 -17.84 17.42
C LEU A 719 11.99 -17.93 16.51
N ALA A 720 11.79 -18.22 15.23
CA ALA A 720 12.88 -18.41 14.27
C ALA A 720 13.56 -17.08 13.92
N PHE A 721 12.79 -15.99 13.78
CA PHE A 721 13.30 -14.71 13.26
C PHE A 721 12.97 -13.51 14.14
N GLY A 722 11.69 -13.27 14.45
CA GLY A 722 11.23 -12.02 15.08
C GLY A 722 11.94 -11.66 16.39
N ASN A 723 12.19 -12.65 17.25
CA ASN A 723 12.90 -12.46 18.52
C ASN A 723 14.40 -12.13 18.36
N LYS A 724 14.93 -12.25 17.14
CA LYS A 724 16.34 -11.98 16.78
C LYS A 724 16.48 -10.65 16.04
N LEU A 725 15.38 -10.02 15.65
CA LEU A 725 15.38 -8.73 14.97
C LEU A 725 15.67 -7.57 15.94
N PRO A 726 16.23 -6.45 15.44
CA PRO A 726 16.36 -5.20 16.19
C PRO A 726 15.03 -4.73 16.78
N LYS A 727 15.08 -3.97 17.88
CA LYS A 727 13.87 -3.42 18.52
C LYS A 727 13.08 -2.51 17.58
N GLU A 728 13.75 -1.88 16.63
CA GLU A 728 13.20 -1.00 15.60
C GLU A 728 12.28 -1.74 14.62
N LEU A 729 12.39 -3.07 14.49
CA LEU A 729 11.53 -3.89 13.63
C LEU A 729 10.50 -4.72 14.42
N ARG A 730 10.63 -4.77 15.75
CA ARG A 730 9.73 -5.53 16.64
C ARG A 730 8.56 -4.68 17.11
N VAL A 731 7.44 -5.36 17.38
CA VAL A 731 6.19 -4.71 17.81
C VAL A 731 6.43 -3.84 19.04
N LYS A 732 5.86 -2.64 19.01
CA LYS A 732 5.93 -1.65 20.09
C LYS A 732 5.56 -2.26 21.44
N GLY A 733 6.47 -2.16 22.41
CA GLY A 733 6.28 -2.69 23.75
C GLY A 733 6.57 -4.20 23.92
N GLU A 734 6.90 -4.93 22.86
CA GLU A 734 7.40 -6.30 22.96
C GLU A 734 8.83 -6.28 23.52
N CYS A 735 9.00 -6.58 24.81
CA CYS A 735 10.30 -6.52 25.47
C CYS A 735 10.98 -7.89 25.54
N LEU A 736 12.24 -7.95 25.10
CA LEU A 736 13.09 -9.13 25.16
C LEU A 736 14.37 -8.83 25.94
N ASN A 737 14.90 -9.83 26.63
CA ASN A 737 16.25 -9.78 27.20
C ASN A 737 17.23 -10.32 26.15
N VAL A 738 18.02 -9.44 25.57
CA VAL A 738 18.92 -9.73 24.43
C VAL A 738 20.34 -9.31 24.77
N ARG A 739 21.33 -9.83 24.04
CA ARG A 739 22.69 -9.28 24.13
C ARG A 739 22.71 -7.85 23.58
N PRO A 740 23.56 -6.95 24.12
CA PRO A 740 23.74 -5.61 23.56
C PRO A 740 24.04 -5.70 22.06
N ALA A 741 23.42 -4.82 21.26
CA ALA A 741 23.67 -4.74 19.82
C ALA A 741 25.11 -4.24 19.53
N ASP A 742 25.63 -3.39 20.40
CA ASP A 742 27.00 -2.91 20.38
C ASP A 742 27.76 -3.34 21.65
N PRO A 743 28.69 -4.30 21.57
CA PRO A 743 29.48 -4.74 22.72
C PRO A 743 30.71 -3.83 22.93
N THR A 744 30.55 -2.51 22.94
CA THR A 744 31.62 -1.54 23.27
C THR A 744 31.76 -1.38 24.79
N GLY A 745 32.13 -2.46 25.48
CA GLY A 745 32.37 -2.46 26.92
C GLY A 745 33.39 -3.53 27.34
N PRO A 746 33.80 -3.58 28.62
CA PRO A 746 34.59 -4.69 29.14
C PRO A 746 33.90 -6.03 28.82
N VAL A 747 34.66 -7.09 28.49
CA VAL A 747 34.11 -8.40 28.10
C VAL A 747 33.06 -8.93 29.10
N GLU A 748 33.24 -8.63 30.39
CA GLU A 748 32.32 -8.99 31.49
C GLU A 748 30.93 -8.30 31.38
N GLU A 749 30.84 -7.16 30.71
CA GLU A 749 29.59 -6.41 30.46
C GLU A 749 28.93 -6.78 29.11
N GLN A 750 29.70 -7.30 28.15
CA GLN A 750 29.21 -7.74 26.84
C GLN A 750 28.31 -8.98 26.92
N ASP A 751 28.52 -9.83 27.93
CA ASP A 751 27.71 -11.04 28.18
C ASP A 751 26.42 -10.76 28.99
N ARG A 752 26.22 -9.53 29.49
CA ARG A 752 25.04 -9.17 30.27
C ARG A 752 23.85 -8.87 29.35
N LEU A 753 22.75 -9.58 29.55
CA LEU A 753 21.51 -9.31 28.80
C LEU A 753 20.95 -7.94 29.16
N VAL A 754 20.57 -7.17 28.13
CA VAL A 754 19.83 -5.92 28.22
C VAL A 754 18.38 -6.12 27.83
N ARG A 755 17.47 -5.38 28.48
CA ARG A 755 16.05 -5.42 28.14
C ARG A 755 15.75 -4.40 27.06
N GLU A 756 15.34 -4.86 25.89
CA GLU A 756 14.97 -4.01 24.76
C GLU A 756 13.52 -4.24 24.36
N CYS A 757 12.75 -3.15 24.30
CA CYS A 757 11.37 -3.17 23.89
C CYS A 757 11.22 -2.71 22.45
N GLY A 758 10.41 -3.42 21.67
CA GLY A 758 10.13 -3.09 20.29
C GLY A 758 9.55 -1.68 20.15
N GLN A 759 9.68 -1.11 18.96
CA GLN A 759 9.34 0.28 18.66
C GLN A 759 8.38 0.43 17.47
N ARG A 760 8.28 -0.60 16.61
CA ARG A 760 7.50 -0.61 15.36
C ARG A 760 6.01 -0.80 15.63
N ASP A 761 5.16 -0.10 14.91
CA ASP A 761 3.73 -0.34 14.98
C ASP A 761 3.37 -1.77 14.55
N ALA A 762 2.32 -2.33 15.16
CA ALA A 762 1.96 -3.74 15.00
C ALA A 762 1.64 -4.11 13.54
N GLU A 763 1.15 -3.17 12.74
CA GLU A 763 0.75 -3.40 11.35
C GLU A 763 1.94 -3.46 10.38
N THR A 764 3.10 -2.89 10.77
CA THR A 764 4.34 -2.82 9.95
C THR A 764 5.51 -3.61 10.55
N ALA A 765 5.33 -4.23 11.71
CA ALA A 765 6.34 -5.05 12.36
C ALA A 765 6.73 -6.29 11.55
N GLN A 766 7.99 -6.70 11.71
CA GLN A 766 8.54 -7.88 11.06
C GLN A 766 8.79 -9.00 12.08
N PRO A 767 8.64 -10.27 11.70
CA PRO A 767 8.17 -10.78 10.41
C PRO A 767 6.65 -10.61 10.19
N ASP A 768 6.22 -10.11 9.03
CA ASP A 768 4.79 -9.95 8.67
C ASP A 768 4.09 -11.27 8.34
N GLY A 769 4.81 -12.27 7.83
CA GLY A 769 4.29 -13.61 7.54
C GLY A 769 3.84 -13.86 6.12
N GLY A 770 4.07 -12.91 5.22
CA GLY A 770 3.71 -12.97 3.82
C GLY A 770 4.56 -13.92 2.97
N ASP A 771 4.46 -13.77 1.66
CA ASP A 771 5.10 -14.67 0.69
C ASP A 771 6.64 -14.64 0.74
N ARG A 772 7.24 -13.51 1.13
CA ARG A 772 8.67 -13.44 1.47
C ARG A 772 9.03 -14.41 2.57
N TRP A 773 8.30 -14.40 3.69
CA TRP A 773 8.60 -15.25 4.84
C TRP A 773 8.27 -16.72 4.56
N TYR A 774 7.28 -16.99 3.72
CA TYR A 774 7.11 -18.32 3.15
C TYR A 774 8.37 -18.78 2.42
N GLU A 775 8.94 -17.96 1.53
CA GLU A 775 10.16 -18.29 0.81
C GLU A 775 11.37 -18.45 1.74
N VAL A 776 11.55 -17.55 2.72
CA VAL A 776 12.61 -17.65 3.74
C VAL A 776 12.53 -19.00 4.47
N VAL A 777 11.34 -19.38 4.95
CA VAL A 777 11.15 -20.66 5.65
C VAL A 777 11.36 -21.85 4.72
N ARG A 778 10.79 -21.82 3.51
CA ARG A 778 10.92 -22.91 2.53
C ARG A 778 12.38 -23.29 2.28
N ARG A 779 13.26 -22.29 2.13
CA ARG A 779 14.69 -22.51 1.83
C ARG A 779 15.48 -23.15 2.97
N ILE A 780 15.04 -22.98 4.23
CA ILE A 780 15.72 -23.54 5.40
C ILE A 780 15.01 -24.76 6.00
N LEU A 781 13.81 -25.10 5.50
CA LEU A 781 12.95 -26.13 6.09
C LEU A 781 13.58 -27.52 6.08
N GLU A 782 14.34 -27.86 5.05
CA GLU A 782 15.00 -29.17 4.94
C GLU A 782 16.22 -29.31 5.86
N ASP A 783 16.90 -28.19 6.17
CA ASP A 783 18.04 -28.15 7.07
C ASP A 783 17.58 -28.11 8.53
N GLU A 784 17.44 -29.29 9.13
CA GLU A 784 16.99 -29.46 10.53
C GLU A 784 17.87 -28.71 11.54
N LYS A 785 19.15 -28.47 11.22
CA LYS A 785 20.13 -27.86 12.13
C LYS A 785 20.46 -26.42 11.76
N ASN A 786 19.67 -25.81 10.88
CA ASN A 786 19.86 -24.41 10.50
C ASN A 786 19.89 -23.50 11.74
N GLU A 787 20.80 -22.51 11.74
CA GLU A 787 20.97 -21.59 12.88
C GLU A 787 19.70 -20.79 13.20
N TRP A 788 18.82 -20.58 12.22
CA TRP A 788 17.53 -19.92 12.43
C TRP A 788 16.56 -20.74 13.30
N TRP A 789 16.74 -22.05 13.43
CA TRP A 789 15.92 -22.88 14.31
C TRP A 789 16.29 -22.81 15.78
N LYS A 790 17.41 -22.17 16.12
CA LYS A 790 17.83 -21.99 17.51
C LYS A 790 17.04 -20.88 18.17
N SER A 791 16.46 -21.14 19.34
CA SER A 791 15.78 -20.13 20.15
C SER A 791 16.27 -20.17 21.60
N ALA A 792 16.28 -19.00 22.25
CA ALA A 792 16.57 -18.92 23.68
C ALA A 792 15.40 -19.49 24.52
N SER A 793 15.69 -19.85 25.77
CA SER A 793 14.66 -20.12 26.77
C SER A 793 13.91 -18.83 27.14
N SER A 794 12.58 -18.85 27.19
CA SER A 794 11.75 -17.65 27.37
C SER A 794 11.01 -17.58 28.71
N ARG A 795 10.61 -18.73 29.28
CA ARG A 795 9.98 -18.87 30.61
C ARG A 795 10.67 -19.95 31.42
N THR A 796 10.37 -20.00 32.72
CA THR A 796 10.92 -20.96 33.68
C THR A 796 10.80 -22.44 33.25
N TYR A 797 9.85 -22.76 32.36
CA TYR A 797 9.58 -24.13 31.87
C TYR A 797 9.87 -24.31 30.36
N ASP A 798 10.29 -23.25 29.67
CA ASP A 798 10.43 -23.24 28.21
C ASP A 798 11.90 -23.43 27.84
N LYS A 799 12.26 -24.66 27.45
CA LYS A 799 13.62 -24.96 26.99
C LYS A 799 13.89 -24.25 25.67
N GLY A 800 15.11 -23.74 25.49
CA GLY A 800 15.57 -23.28 24.20
C GLY A 800 15.61 -24.41 23.18
N THR A 801 15.49 -24.08 21.91
CA THR A 801 15.48 -25.05 20.80
C THR A 801 16.82 -25.03 20.08
N VAL A 802 17.22 -26.17 19.52
CA VAL A 802 18.45 -26.29 18.71
C VAL A 802 18.21 -26.93 17.35
N THR A 803 17.02 -27.48 17.11
CA THR A 803 16.60 -28.07 15.83
C THR A 803 15.27 -27.50 15.34
N ARG A 804 14.98 -27.70 14.05
CA ARG A 804 13.70 -27.38 13.43
C ARG A 804 12.54 -28.00 14.20
N ASP A 805 12.58 -29.30 14.45
CA ASP A 805 11.44 -30.03 15.00
C ASP A 805 11.14 -29.60 16.45
N GLU A 806 12.17 -29.31 17.25
CA GLU A 806 12.01 -28.70 18.58
C GLU A 806 11.35 -27.31 18.49
N LEU A 807 11.71 -26.47 17.50
CA LEU A 807 11.09 -25.16 17.30
C LEU A 807 9.64 -25.27 16.81
N LEU A 808 9.35 -26.21 15.91
CA LEU A 808 8.00 -26.46 15.44
C LEU A 808 7.10 -27.00 16.57
N GLU A 809 7.59 -27.94 17.38
CA GLU A 809 6.87 -28.40 18.59
C GLU A 809 6.60 -27.22 19.52
N ARG A 810 7.61 -26.39 19.75
CA ARG A 810 7.49 -25.20 20.58
C ARG A 810 6.43 -24.23 20.06
N ALA A 811 6.42 -23.96 18.76
CA ALA A 811 5.43 -23.10 18.12
C ALA A 811 4.01 -23.67 18.24
N MET A 812 3.84 -24.99 18.13
CA MET A 812 2.56 -25.67 18.36
C MET A 812 2.04 -25.50 19.79
N VAL A 813 2.92 -25.57 20.78
CA VAL A 813 2.59 -25.29 22.18
C VAL A 813 2.17 -23.83 22.36
N ASP A 814 2.98 -22.88 21.90
CA ASP A 814 2.71 -21.45 22.04
C ASP A 814 1.39 -21.05 21.34
N ALA A 815 1.13 -21.59 20.15
CA ALA A 815 -0.13 -21.42 19.44
C ALA A 815 -1.33 -21.94 20.24
N ARG A 816 -1.21 -23.14 20.85
CA ARG A 816 -2.29 -23.69 21.70
C ARG A 816 -2.60 -22.75 22.87
N TRP A 817 -1.59 -22.22 23.54
CA TRP A 817 -1.78 -21.27 24.65
C TRP A 817 -2.45 -19.98 24.17
N GLU A 818 -1.96 -19.43 23.06
CA GLU A 818 -2.46 -18.19 22.49
C GLU A 818 -3.93 -18.31 22.08
N LEU A 819 -4.29 -19.37 21.35
CA LEU A 819 -5.67 -19.60 20.91
C LEU A 819 -6.60 -19.93 22.09
N THR A 820 -6.08 -20.57 23.14
CA THR A 820 -6.86 -20.76 24.38
C THR A 820 -7.28 -19.43 25.00
N SER A 821 -6.36 -18.46 25.02
CA SER A 821 -6.62 -17.11 25.54
C SER A 821 -7.63 -16.33 24.68
N LYS A 822 -7.52 -16.45 23.35
CA LYS A 822 -8.31 -15.66 22.40
C LYS A 822 -9.69 -16.26 22.06
N LEU A 823 -9.76 -17.58 21.90
CA LEU A 823 -10.95 -18.28 21.39
C LEU A 823 -11.65 -19.17 22.43
N GLY A 824 -10.90 -19.59 23.47
CA GLY A 824 -11.38 -20.48 24.53
C GLY A 824 -10.65 -21.82 24.54
N LYS A 825 -10.85 -22.61 25.61
CA LYS A 825 -10.17 -23.90 25.82
C LYS A 825 -10.59 -24.99 24.85
N ASP A 826 -11.86 -25.01 24.44
CA ASP A 826 -12.45 -26.01 23.56
C ASP A 826 -12.09 -25.73 22.10
N VAL A 827 -11.32 -26.64 21.51
CA VAL A 827 -10.82 -26.54 20.13
C VAL A 827 -11.96 -26.59 19.10
N ASN A 828 -13.10 -27.19 19.43
CA ASN A 828 -14.26 -27.27 18.53
C ASN A 828 -14.95 -25.91 18.36
N SER A 829 -14.69 -24.96 19.25
CA SER A 829 -15.21 -23.59 19.15
C SER A 829 -14.30 -22.65 18.35
N TRP A 830 -13.12 -23.13 17.93
CA TRP A 830 -12.15 -22.32 17.22
C TRP A 830 -12.56 -22.12 15.76
N SER A 831 -12.35 -20.91 15.27
CA SER A 831 -12.65 -20.54 13.89
C SER A 831 -11.70 -19.42 13.48
N TRP A 832 -11.14 -19.51 12.28
CA TRP A 832 -10.23 -18.51 11.73
C TRP A 832 -10.80 -17.09 11.79
N GLY A 833 -12.03 -16.89 11.32
CA GLY A 833 -12.67 -15.58 11.25
C GLY A 833 -12.93 -14.91 12.59
N ARG A 834 -12.91 -15.63 13.73
CA ARG A 834 -12.96 -15.01 15.08
C ARG A 834 -11.62 -14.39 15.48
N LEU A 835 -10.52 -14.82 14.88
CA LEU A 835 -9.20 -14.18 14.99
C LEU A 835 -9.03 -13.13 13.89
N HIS A 836 -9.47 -13.48 12.69
CA HIS A 836 -9.28 -12.73 11.46
C HIS A 836 -10.45 -11.82 11.14
N GLN A 837 -10.48 -10.70 11.87
CA GLN A 837 -11.59 -9.76 11.86
C GLN A 837 -11.23 -8.46 11.15
N LEU A 838 -12.15 -8.00 10.29
CA LEU A 838 -12.12 -6.69 9.67
C LEU A 838 -12.96 -5.72 10.50
N THR A 839 -12.33 -4.63 10.96
CA THR A 839 -13.04 -3.46 11.48
C THR A 839 -12.78 -2.30 10.54
N LEU A 840 -13.84 -1.75 9.98
CA LEU A 840 -13.74 -0.58 9.13
C LEU A 840 -13.71 0.69 9.99
N LYS A 841 -12.64 1.47 9.85
CA LYS A 841 -12.42 2.69 10.65
C LYS A 841 -12.62 3.94 9.82
N ASN A 842 -13.38 4.90 10.35
CA ASN A 842 -13.44 6.25 9.81
C ASN A 842 -12.07 6.91 10.00
N GLN A 843 -11.46 7.41 8.93
CA GLN A 843 -10.04 7.80 8.92
C GLN A 843 -9.71 9.10 9.66
N THR A 844 -10.72 9.83 10.13
CA THR A 844 -10.52 11.04 10.93
C THR A 844 -10.89 10.79 12.39
N LEU A 845 -12.18 10.90 12.74
CA LEU A 845 -12.66 10.80 14.12
C LEU A 845 -12.77 9.34 14.61
N GLY A 846 -12.63 8.37 13.70
CA GLY A 846 -12.68 6.93 14.01
C GLY A 846 -11.33 6.32 14.40
N THR A 847 -10.22 6.99 14.09
CA THR A 847 -8.84 6.54 14.41
C THR A 847 -8.29 7.25 15.65
N ALA A 848 -8.62 8.53 15.82
CA ALA A 848 -8.26 9.35 16.97
C ALA A 848 -9.53 10.03 17.54
N GLY A 849 -9.90 9.70 18.78
CA GLY A 849 -11.08 10.27 19.41
C GLY A 849 -11.59 9.47 20.61
N PRO A 850 -12.54 9.99 21.40
CA PRO A 850 -13.15 9.25 22.50
C PRO A 850 -13.80 7.95 22.00
N GLY A 851 -13.69 6.86 22.77
CA GLY A 851 -14.19 5.53 22.34
C GLY A 851 -15.66 5.49 21.95
N ALA A 852 -16.51 6.36 22.52
CA ALA A 852 -17.91 6.49 22.10
C ALA A 852 -18.07 7.04 20.68
N VAL A 853 -17.21 7.97 20.25
CA VAL A 853 -17.20 8.52 18.87
C VAL A 853 -16.70 7.45 17.89
N GLN A 854 -15.63 6.75 18.25
CA GLN A 854 -15.12 5.63 17.44
C GLN A 854 -16.18 4.55 17.27
N TRP A 855 -16.92 4.19 18.33
CA TRP A 855 -18.02 3.23 18.27
C TRP A 855 -19.16 3.69 17.36
N LEU A 856 -19.46 4.99 17.31
CA LEU A 856 -20.50 5.56 16.45
C LEU A 856 -20.11 5.60 14.96
N LEU A 857 -18.83 5.81 14.64
CA LEU A 857 -18.36 6.02 13.27
C LEU A 857 -17.76 4.77 12.62
N ASN A 858 -17.15 3.88 13.41
CA ASN A 858 -16.56 2.65 12.90
C ASN A 858 -17.64 1.57 12.71
N ARG A 859 -17.35 0.56 11.89
CA ARG A 859 -18.27 -0.54 11.57
C ARG A 859 -17.58 -1.90 11.68
N GLY A 860 -18.35 -2.93 11.96
CA GLY A 860 -17.88 -4.31 12.13
C GLY A 860 -17.92 -4.77 13.60
N PRO A 861 -17.18 -5.84 13.95
CA PRO A 861 -16.26 -6.58 13.09
C PRO A 861 -16.96 -7.53 12.11
N TRP A 862 -16.34 -7.79 10.96
CA TRP A 862 -16.67 -8.90 10.05
C TRP A 862 -15.63 -10.01 10.18
N ASN A 863 -16.10 -11.25 10.27
CA ASN A 863 -15.23 -12.43 10.29
C ASN A 863 -14.89 -12.80 8.85
N LEU A 864 -13.61 -12.76 8.48
CA LEU A 864 -13.18 -12.99 7.10
C LEU A 864 -12.51 -14.35 6.90
N SER A 865 -12.65 -14.87 5.68
CA SER A 865 -11.82 -15.93 5.13
C SER A 865 -10.66 -15.34 4.33
N GLY A 866 -9.65 -16.15 4.06
CA GLY A 866 -8.47 -15.76 3.27
C GLY A 866 -7.24 -15.63 4.15
N GLY A 867 -6.18 -15.05 3.58
CA GLY A 867 -4.93 -14.80 4.27
C GLY A 867 -3.96 -14.01 3.41
N GLU A 868 -2.81 -13.68 3.97
CA GLU A 868 -1.85 -12.75 3.38
C GLU A 868 -1.32 -13.15 1.98
N ALA A 869 -0.94 -14.42 1.81
CA ALA A 869 -0.42 -14.95 0.55
C ALA A 869 -1.47 -15.74 -0.29
N ALA A 870 -2.74 -15.69 0.09
CA ALA A 870 -3.84 -16.32 -0.66
C ALA A 870 -4.35 -15.41 -1.79
N VAL A 871 -5.05 -15.95 -2.80
CA VAL A 871 -5.65 -15.13 -3.86
C VAL A 871 -6.69 -14.18 -3.28
N ASN A 872 -7.57 -14.68 -2.41
CA ASN A 872 -8.40 -13.85 -1.55
C ASN A 872 -7.56 -13.25 -0.42
N ALA A 873 -6.87 -12.16 -0.75
CA ALA A 873 -5.84 -11.58 0.10
C ALA A 873 -6.43 -10.71 1.22
N THR A 874 -6.93 -11.34 2.27
CA THR A 874 -7.23 -10.67 3.54
C THR A 874 -5.99 -10.72 4.43
N GLY A 875 -5.20 -9.65 4.36
CA GLY A 875 -3.90 -9.56 5.03
C GLY A 875 -3.99 -9.36 6.52
N TRP A 876 -3.05 -9.93 7.25
CA TRP A 876 -2.82 -9.75 8.68
C TRP A 876 -1.30 -9.71 8.91
N ASN A 877 -0.85 -9.30 10.10
CA ASN A 877 0.59 -9.22 10.40
C ASN A 877 0.96 -10.24 11.50
N ALA A 878 1.77 -11.23 11.16
CA ALA A 878 2.24 -12.29 12.05
C ALA A 878 3.07 -11.77 13.24
N ALA A 879 3.72 -10.62 13.15
CA ALA A 879 4.30 -9.97 14.33
C ALA A 879 3.21 -9.25 15.16
N GLY A 880 2.28 -8.54 14.51
CA GLY A 880 1.30 -7.64 15.14
C GLY A 880 0.05 -8.29 15.76
N GLY A 881 -0.67 -9.11 15.01
CA GLY A 881 -1.88 -9.80 15.45
C GLY A 881 -2.65 -10.42 14.28
N TYR A 882 -3.73 -11.13 14.57
CA TYR A 882 -4.58 -11.74 13.53
C TYR A 882 -5.57 -10.78 12.84
N GLY A 883 -5.65 -9.53 13.34
CA GLY A 883 -6.53 -8.51 12.79
C GLY A 883 -6.19 -8.20 11.33
N VAL A 884 -7.22 -7.90 10.54
CA VAL A 884 -7.07 -7.64 9.11
C VAL A 884 -6.51 -6.23 8.90
N VAL A 885 -5.42 -6.10 8.15
CA VAL A 885 -4.72 -4.83 7.90
C VAL A 885 -4.77 -4.36 6.44
N TRP A 886 -4.98 -5.27 5.49
CA TRP A 886 -5.30 -4.95 4.08
C TRP A 886 -6.26 -5.97 3.50
N VAL A 887 -7.04 -5.55 2.51
CA VAL A 887 -8.10 -6.35 1.88
C VAL A 887 -8.26 -5.98 0.41
N PRO A 888 -8.90 -6.82 -0.43
CA PRO A 888 -9.38 -6.40 -1.74
C PRO A 888 -10.34 -5.21 -1.60
N SER A 889 -9.83 -4.00 -1.87
CA SER A 889 -10.53 -2.73 -1.64
C SER A 889 -11.70 -2.52 -2.60
N MET A 890 -11.64 -3.20 -3.76
CA MET A 890 -12.72 -3.39 -4.70
C MET A 890 -12.48 -4.71 -5.44
N ARG A 891 -13.49 -5.23 -6.14
CA ARG A 891 -13.32 -6.34 -7.09
C ARG A 891 -14.13 -6.07 -8.34
N MET A 892 -13.58 -6.40 -9.50
CA MET A 892 -14.33 -6.43 -10.75
C MET A 892 -14.04 -7.65 -11.60
N VAL A 893 -15.01 -8.03 -12.42
CA VAL A 893 -14.89 -8.95 -13.55
C VAL A 893 -15.59 -8.31 -14.75
N VAL A 894 -14.81 -7.87 -15.74
CA VAL A 894 -15.29 -7.17 -16.92
C VAL A 894 -15.57 -8.15 -18.06
N ASN A 895 -16.77 -8.09 -18.61
CA ASN A 895 -17.16 -8.82 -19.83
C ASN A 895 -16.85 -7.95 -21.05
N VAL A 896 -15.72 -8.21 -21.70
CA VAL A 896 -15.22 -7.33 -22.76
C VAL A 896 -16.10 -7.44 -24.01
N GLY A 897 -16.67 -6.33 -24.44
CA GLY A 897 -17.63 -6.25 -25.56
C GLY A 897 -19.09 -6.55 -25.20
N ASP A 898 -19.38 -7.00 -23.98
CA ASP A 898 -20.74 -7.10 -23.41
C ASP A 898 -20.74 -6.46 -22.02
N TRP A 899 -20.52 -5.14 -22.01
CA TRP A 899 -20.22 -4.36 -20.81
C TRP A 899 -21.29 -4.49 -19.72
N ASP A 900 -22.57 -4.63 -20.07
CA ASP A 900 -23.69 -4.81 -19.15
C ASP A 900 -23.70 -6.17 -18.41
N LYS A 901 -22.87 -7.13 -18.85
CA LYS A 901 -22.62 -8.40 -18.14
C LYS A 901 -21.41 -8.35 -17.23
N SER A 902 -20.77 -7.19 -17.09
CA SER A 902 -19.67 -7.03 -16.14
C SER A 902 -20.21 -7.06 -14.70
N ARG A 903 -19.32 -7.37 -13.76
CA ARG A 903 -19.63 -7.48 -12.33
C ARG A 903 -18.60 -6.72 -11.52
N TRP A 904 -19.01 -6.14 -10.41
CA TRP A 904 -18.15 -5.32 -9.57
C TRP A 904 -18.62 -5.30 -8.13
N ILE A 905 -17.77 -4.89 -7.19
CA ILE A 905 -18.18 -4.50 -5.84
C ILE A 905 -17.12 -3.58 -5.22
N ASN A 906 -17.53 -2.73 -4.28
CA ASN A 906 -16.63 -1.93 -3.45
C ASN A 906 -16.63 -2.47 -2.01
N LEU A 907 -15.55 -2.22 -1.25
CA LEU A 907 -15.44 -2.64 0.16
C LEU A 907 -16.58 -2.08 1.04
N THR A 908 -16.97 -0.83 0.77
CA THR A 908 -18.03 -0.11 1.48
C THR A 908 -19.09 0.37 0.47
N GLY A 909 -19.87 1.41 0.78
CA GLY A 909 -20.79 2.01 -0.21
C GLY A 909 -20.24 3.25 -0.93
N ALA A 910 -21.13 3.89 -1.70
CA ALA A 910 -20.82 5.07 -2.51
C ALA A 910 -20.63 6.36 -1.70
N SER A 911 -21.23 6.47 -0.51
CA SER A 911 -21.29 7.73 0.25
C SER A 911 -20.14 7.89 1.25
N GLY A 912 -19.68 9.12 1.47
CA GLY A 912 -18.78 9.51 2.55
C GLY A 912 -19.50 9.84 3.87
N HIS A 913 -20.83 9.99 3.83
CA HIS A 913 -21.63 10.40 4.98
C HIS A 913 -21.94 9.22 5.90
N ALA A 914 -21.45 9.25 7.15
CA ALA A 914 -21.41 8.10 8.06
C ALA A 914 -22.75 7.37 8.34
N TYR A 915 -23.87 8.01 8.08
CA TYR A 915 -25.22 7.47 8.31
C TYR A 915 -26.09 7.44 7.04
N ASN A 916 -25.51 7.72 5.88
CA ASN A 916 -26.19 7.51 4.61
C ASN A 916 -26.42 6.01 4.37
N ALA A 917 -27.50 5.67 3.68
CA ALA A 917 -27.83 4.28 3.36
C ALA A 917 -26.71 3.59 2.59
N HIS A 918 -25.99 4.34 1.75
CA HIS A 918 -24.89 3.87 0.92
C HIS A 918 -23.51 4.09 1.57
N TYR A 919 -23.40 4.05 2.90
CA TYR A 919 -22.11 4.12 3.59
C TYR A 919 -21.42 2.74 3.64
N THR A 920 -22.17 1.67 3.94
CA THR A 920 -21.68 0.28 4.08
C THR A 920 -22.61 -0.78 3.52
N ASP A 921 -23.53 -0.41 2.63
CA ASP A 921 -24.54 -1.31 2.04
C ASP A 921 -23.97 -2.44 1.17
N GLN A 922 -22.70 -2.34 0.77
CA GLN A 922 -22.02 -3.40 -0.01
C GLN A 922 -21.15 -4.33 0.85
N THR A 923 -20.79 -3.95 2.08
CA THR A 923 -19.73 -4.63 2.86
C THR A 923 -20.06 -6.09 3.17
N ASP A 924 -21.32 -6.42 3.50
CA ASP A 924 -21.75 -7.79 3.77
C ASP A 924 -21.64 -8.70 2.53
N LYS A 925 -21.93 -8.13 1.35
CA LYS A 925 -21.82 -8.82 0.06
C LYS A 925 -20.37 -9.03 -0.31
N TRP A 926 -19.56 -7.98 -0.14
CA TRP A 926 -18.13 -8.00 -0.34
C TRP A 926 -17.45 -9.06 0.53
N ALA A 927 -17.83 -9.17 1.82
CA ALA A 927 -17.27 -10.15 2.75
C ALA A 927 -17.60 -11.60 2.36
N LYS A 928 -18.72 -11.81 1.64
CA LYS A 928 -19.13 -13.12 1.08
C LYS A 928 -18.58 -13.39 -0.32
N GLY A 929 -17.84 -12.43 -0.90
CA GLY A 929 -17.36 -12.51 -2.28
C GLY A 929 -18.47 -12.40 -3.33
N GLU A 930 -19.63 -11.84 -2.98
CA GLU A 930 -20.68 -11.52 -3.94
C GLU A 930 -20.28 -10.30 -4.78
N LEU A 931 -20.69 -10.27 -6.05
CA LEU A 931 -20.52 -9.11 -6.93
C LEU A 931 -21.88 -8.57 -7.36
N LEU A 932 -21.94 -7.26 -7.62
CA LEU A 932 -23.08 -6.53 -8.14
C LEU A 932 -23.03 -6.46 -9.67
N ASP A 933 -24.20 -6.29 -10.30
CA ASP A 933 -24.29 -6.03 -11.74
C ASP A 933 -23.63 -4.68 -12.08
N TRP A 934 -22.85 -4.63 -13.17
CA TRP A 934 -22.34 -3.39 -13.71
C TRP A 934 -23.22 -2.92 -14.87
N ALA A 935 -24.11 -1.96 -14.63
CA ALA A 935 -24.88 -1.33 -15.70
C ALA A 935 -24.02 -0.28 -16.43
N TYR A 936 -23.96 -0.34 -17.76
CA TYR A 936 -23.19 0.58 -18.59
C TYR A 936 -23.98 1.13 -19.77
N GLY A 937 -24.59 0.25 -20.56
CA GLY A 937 -25.40 0.64 -21.70
C GLY A 937 -26.60 1.46 -21.25
N LYS A 938 -26.91 2.54 -22.00
CA LYS A 938 -27.99 3.49 -21.64
C LYS A 938 -29.30 2.82 -21.22
N ARG A 939 -29.73 1.77 -21.93
CA ARG A 939 -30.97 1.02 -21.61
C ARG A 939 -30.90 0.34 -20.24
N THR A 940 -29.76 -0.28 -19.94
CA THR A 940 -29.53 -1.02 -18.69
C THR A 940 -29.39 -0.04 -17.53
N VAL A 941 -28.68 1.07 -17.72
CA VAL A 941 -28.62 2.18 -16.76
C VAL A 941 -30.02 2.74 -16.49
N ASP A 942 -30.78 3.07 -17.53
CA ASP A 942 -32.17 3.56 -17.38
C ASP A 942 -33.05 2.59 -16.60
N ALA A 943 -32.89 1.28 -16.81
CA ALA A 943 -33.68 0.25 -16.13
C ALA A 943 -33.29 0.06 -14.65
N LYS A 944 -32.03 0.34 -14.29
CA LYS A 944 -31.51 0.24 -12.91
C LYS A 944 -31.61 1.56 -12.14
N THR A 945 -31.87 2.67 -12.83
CA THR A 945 -31.96 4.00 -12.22
C THR A 945 -33.15 4.08 -11.26
N VAL A 946 -32.88 4.43 -10.00
CA VAL A 946 -33.90 4.73 -8.99
C VAL A 946 -34.06 6.22 -8.76
N ASP A 947 -32.95 6.96 -8.85
CA ASP A 947 -32.90 8.41 -8.64
C ASP A 947 -32.36 9.14 -9.87
N THR A 948 -32.95 10.28 -10.21
CA THR A 948 -32.47 11.15 -11.29
C THR A 948 -32.45 12.60 -10.86
N LEU A 949 -31.26 13.19 -10.89
CA LEU A 949 -31.02 14.62 -10.72
C LEU A 949 -30.65 15.23 -12.08
N VAL A 950 -31.24 16.36 -12.42
CA VAL A 950 -30.88 17.14 -13.61
C VAL A 950 -30.15 18.41 -13.17
N LEU A 951 -28.91 18.60 -13.64
CA LEU A 951 -28.16 19.83 -13.45
C LEU A 951 -28.40 20.73 -14.68
N THR A 952 -28.92 21.94 -14.46
CA THR A 952 -29.27 22.90 -15.52
C THR A 952 -28.37 24.13 -15.50
N PRO A 953 -28.09 24.76 -16.65
CA PRO A 953 -27.32 26.01 -16.74
C PRO A 953 -27.82 27.19 -15.90
#